data_AF-A0A6P8HJK4-F1
#
_entry.id   AF-A0A6P8HJK4-F1
#
_cell.length_a   1.000
_cell.length_b   1.000
_cell.length_c   1.000
_cell.angle_alpha   90.00
_cell.angle_beta   90.00
_cell.angle_gamma   90.00
#
_symmetry.space_group_name_H-M   'P 1'
#
loop_
_entity.id
_entity.type
_entity.pdbx_description
1 polymer ?
#
loop_
_entity_poly.entity_id
_entity_poly.type
_entity_poly.pdbx_seq_one_letter_code
_entity_poly.pdbx_strand_id
1 'polypeptide(L)'
;MKADFCRIMLRIVTNKVIRKPKTIVSTIVFMSVLLYLQYSLSLKAKLRGEYTIFQDARLALLDNDSTFHNFSTLPAHLTELSLFDDENITSTLKIGHVNVHLWKKICSITLDSLKEYPLFPHWPDVRGCPKMPDNLVSIMHGSWNAQRVMGLLHPPISGLYQFEIASNFMSEFWLSPSRVPSHAILMARINKNTLHGLAYSKGVHIPSSKAVHLKSGKQYYFEVLNVINNFNYEQVQIKWKIPGSTVFSNILNEYISTVLINDTSLDARTRTVVQMSPSIHSDETLKRPNQQTWQNDITTTFGRFFNTSFTMQKLDDLMFLKQEILATAFNQCTYSPSYTKNLDFKPYRGVYFTHFSDVFPADDTGGKVWKGYVEKEDHRGNTLIEEPVVIDVVKKFMSSLEDTYPKQFSLANIVRVERNVDAKLGNRFFLEMVLQNNNTHLYHRVSGYFFLPQNSSVLCIPEGMIWKPRVLINVIINTKNQGPWVEHYIRNIGRVIRETHDEMIRIIIVDYGNNGLEPEKEFKRNGITNFEVIKQNGKFHKTFAIELAVDSIKDPNSIVFLTDLHLHMPNDIFDSVRKHTIQGKMCYTPVVFRLKHCSRPETEQTSVTGFWDSYAFGVFSTYKTDWNYFGGLNVTAFQNKWGGEDWEMVDRILKKELEIERLRLPHFYHFFHDKNNMWDNAV
;
A
#
# COMPACT_ATOMS: atom_id res chain seq x y z
N MET A 1 15.97 40.22 -38.36
CA MET A 1 16.77 41.08 -37.46
C MET A 1 16.64 40.80 -35.95
N LYS A 2 15.51 40.28 -35.41
CA LYS A 2 15.39 39.94 -33.96
C LYS A 2 15.86 38.52 -33.56
N ALA A 3 16.04 37.60 -34.51
CA ALA A 3 16.56 36.25 -34.25
C ALA A 3 18.09 36.17 -34.21
N ASP A 4 18.78 37.07 -34.91
CA ASP A 4 20.24 37.04 -35.05
C ASP A 4 20.96 37.58 -33.80
N PHE A 5 20.38 38.54 -33.09
CA PHE A 5 20.99 39.11 -31.89
C PHE A 5 21.03 38.11 -30.71
N CYS A 6 19.96 37.33 -30.51
CA CYS A 6 19.95 36.25 -29.51
C CYS A 6 20.90 35.11 -29.87
N ARG A 7 21.01 34.73 -31.15
CA ARG A 7 21.98 33.71 -31.60
C ARG A 7 23.43 34.17 -31.47
N ILE A 8 23.72 35.45 -31.71
CA ILE A 8 25.05 36.05 -31.52
C ILE A 8 25.41 36.11 -30.02
N MET A 9 24.49 36.52 -29.16
CA MET A 9 24.72 36.56 -27.70
C MET A 9 24.87 35.15 -27.09
N LEU A 10 24.08 34.17 -27.52
CA LEU A 10 24.26 32.77 -27.09
C LEU A 10 25.62 32.22 -27.52
N ARG A 11 26.09 32.55 -28.73
CA ARG A 11 27.43 32.15 -29.22
C ARG A 11 28.57 32.81 -28.45
N ILE A 12 28.43 34.07 -28.05
CA ILE A 12 29.45 34.77 -27.24
C ILE A 12 29.54 34.17 -25.83
N VAL A 13 28.39 33.82 -25.22
CA VAL A 13 28.33 33.21 -23.89
C VAL A 13 28.84 31.76 -23.92
N THR A 14 28.53 30.99 -24.95
CA THR A 14 28.98 29.58 -25.08
C THR A 14 30.45 29.45 -25.49
N ASN A 15 31.00 30.36 -26.31
CA ASN A 15 32.39 30.24 -26.79
C ASN A 15 33.45 30.92 -25.93
N LYS A 16 33.11 31.77 -24.94
CA LYS A 16 34.12 32.42 -24.07
C LYS A 16 34.08 32.06 -22.58
N VAL A 17 33.08 31.33 -22.09
CA VAL A 17 32.95 31.03 -20.63
C VAL A 17 32.85 29.54 -20.31
N ILE A 18 32.63 28.65 -21.28
CA ILE A 18 32.58 27.19 -21.06
C ILE A 18 33.95 26.56 -21.32
N ARG A 19 34.99 27.05 -20.63
CA ARG A 19 36.20 26.26 -20.34
C ARG A 19 36.64 26.54 -18.91
N LYS A 20 35.92 25.87 -17.98
CA LYS A 20 36.18 25.74 -16.53
C LYS A 20 36.21 27.06 -15.74
N PRO A 21 35.21 27.38 -14.91
CA PRO A 21 35.33 28.47 -13.96
C PRO A 21 36.31 28.02 -12.86
N LYS A 22 37.54 28.55 -12.88
CA LYS A 22 38.59 28.19 -11.90
C LYS A 22 38.65 29.11 -10.68
N THR A 23 37.76 30.11 -10.56
CA THR A 23 37.79 31.06 -9.43
C THR A 23 36.40 31.58 -9.06
N ILE A 24 36.22 31.88 -7.77
CA ILE A 24 34.99 32.42 -7.13
C ILE A 24 34.47 33.68 -7.86
N VAL A 25 35.36 34.49 -8.41
CA VAL A 25 35.01 35.72 -9.16
C VAL A 25 34.18 35.41 -10.42
N SER A 26 34.43 34.29 -11.10
CA SER A 26 33.66 33.86 -12.28
C SER A 26 32.22 33.49 -11.92
N THR A 27 32.00 32.90 -10.75
CA THR A 27 30.67 32.52 -10.27
C THR A 27 29.87 33.75 -9.86
N ILE A 28 30.51 34.72 -9.20
CA ILE A 28 29.86 35.97 -8.80
C ILE A 28 29.42 36.76 -10.04
N VAL A 29 30.25 36.87 -11.07
CA VAL A 29 29.88 37.54 -12.32
C VAL A 29 28.72 36.83 -13.02
N PHE A 30 28.72 35.48 -13.04
CA PHE A 30 27.62 34.70 -13.63
C PHE A 30 26.30 34.90 -12.88
N MET A 31 26.33 34.88 -11.54
CA MET A 31 25.15 35.14 -10.70
C MET A 31 24.64 36.57 -10.84
N SER A 32 25.55 37.54 -11.00
CA SER A 32 25.20 38.95 -11.22
C SER A 32 24.47 39.16 -12.55
N VAL A 33 24.91 38.47 -13.60
CA VAL A 33 24.29 38.51 -14.93
C VAL A 33 22.92 37.82 -14.94
N LEU A 34 22.78 36.71 -14.21
CA LEU A 34 21.49 36.02 -14.01
C LEU A 34 20.50 36.90 -13.24
N LEU A 35 20.93 37.54 -12.16
CA LEU A 35 20.11 38.48 -11.38
C LEU A 35 19.68 39.68 -12.21
N TYR A 36 20.56 40.22 -13.07
CA TYR A 36 20.22 41.33 -13.97
C TYR A 36 19.22 40.91 -15.06
N LEU A 37 19.39 39.71 -15.65
CA LEU A 37 18.43 39.14 -16.61
C LEU A 37 17.06 38.93 -15.96
N GLN A 38 17.03 38.38 -14.74
CA GLN A 38 15.82 38.16 -13.96
C GLN A 38 15.12 39.48 -13.60
N TYR A 39 15.89 40.50 -13.22
CA TYR A 39 15.36 41.85 -12.97
C TYR A 39 14.76 42.47 -14.24
N SER A 40 15.43 42.32 -15.40
CA SER A 40 14.94 42.87 -16.68
C SER A 40 13.66 42.18 -17.17
N LEU A 41 13.54 40.87 -16.93
CA LEU A 41 12.37 40.07 -17.27
C LEU A 41 11.19 40.40 -16.34
N SER A 42 11.47 40.58 -15.04
CA SER A 42 10.49 41.06 -14.05
C SER A 42 9.97 42.46 -14.39
N LEU A 43 10.84 43.38 -14.80
CA LEU A 43 10.45 44.73 -15.22
C LEU A 43 9.56 44.72 -16.47
N LYS A 44 9.87 43.84 -17.44
CA LYS A 44 9.05 43.65 -18.66
C LYS A 44 7.70 42.98 -18.38
N ALA A 45 7.63 42.07 -17.42
CA ALA A 45 6.37 41.45 -16.98
C ALA A 45 5.49 42.45 -16.20
N LYS A 46 6.10 43.31 -15.38
CA LYS A 46 5.42 44.39 -14.65
C LYS A 46 4.76 45.42 -15.59
N LEU A 47 5.35 45.67 -16.76
CA LEU A 47 4.78 46.51 -17.81
C LEU A 47 3.63 45.84 -18.60
N ARG A 48 3.38 44.53 -18.40
CA ARG A 48 2.34 43.75 -19.11
C ARG A 48 1.15 43.31 -18.23
N GLY A 49 1.16 43.59 -16.93
CA GLY A 49 -0.01 43.36 -16.06
C GLY A 49 -0.28 41.90 -15.65
N GLU A 50 0.72 41.01 -15.74
CA GLU A 50 0.59 39.60 -15.33
C GLU A 50 1.09 39.40 -13.88
N TYR A 51 0.26 39.71 -12.88
CA TYR A 51 0.70 39.80 -11.46
C TYR A 51 0.39 38.59 -10.56
N THR A 52 -0.20 37.49 -11.07
CA THR A 52 -0.60 36.34 -10.23
C THR A 52 0.37 35.16 -10.24
N ILE A 53 1.29 35.07 -11.21
CA ILE A 53 2.15 33.87 -11.39
C ILE A 53 3.44 33.93 -10.55
N PHE A 54 3.84 35.12 -10.06
CA PHE A 54 5.14 35.31 -9.38
C PHE A 54 5.08 35.35 -7.84
N GLN A 55 3.90 35.35 -7.22
CA GLN A 55 3.79 35.30 -5.76
C GLN A 55 4.05 33.90 -5.20
N ASP A 56 3.61 32.85 -5.90
CA ASP A 56 3.77 31.46 -5.45
C ASP A 56 5.24 31.00 -5.50
N ALA A 57 5.99 31.46 -6.51
CA ALA A 57 7.42 31.17 -6.61
C ALA A 57 8.26 31.89 -5.53
N ARG A 58 7.78 33.02 -5.01
CA ARG A 58 8.49 33.78 -3.97
C ARG A 58 8.27 33.19 -2.57
N LEU A 59 7.11 32.62 -2.30
CA LEU A 59 6.81 31.95 -1.03
C LEU A 59 7.55 30.60 -0.90
N ALA A 60 7.76 29.88 -2.00
CA ALA A 60 8.50 28.61 -1.99
C ALA A 60 10.03 28.75 -1.79
N LEU A 61 10.59 29.97 -1.89
CA LEU A 61 12.04 30.23 -1.80
C LEU A 61 12.46 30.91 -0.49
N LEU A 62 11.53 31.19 0.42
CA LEU A 62 11.82 31.82 1.71
C LEU A 62 11.77 30.86 2.91
N ASP A 63 11.37 29.60 2.71
CA ASP A 63 11.60 28.55 3.71
C ASP A 63 13.03 28.03 3.59
N ASN A 64 13.87 28.63 4.42
CA ASN A 64 15.29 28.40 4.49
C ASN A 64 15.52 27.26 5.49
N ASP A 65 15.46 26.01 5.03
CA ASP A 65 16.00 24.88 5.78
C ASP A 65 16.97 24.06 4.92
N SER A 66 18.17 23.93 5.44
CA SER A 66 19.38 23.59 4.70
C SER A 66 19.54 22.08 4.52
N THR A 67 19.07 21.54 3.39
CA THR A 67 19.61 20.27 2.83
C THR A 67 19.61 20.32 1.29
N PHE A 68 20.80 20.26 0.70
CA PHE A 68 20.99 20.19 -0.75
C PHE A 68 20.64 18.79 -1.26
N HIS A 69 19.45 18.59 -1.82
CA HIS A 69 19.10 17.42 -2.63
C HIS A 69 18.64 17.82 -4.04
N ASN A 70 19.30 17.22 -5.04
CA ASN A 70 18.90 17.06 -6.45
C ASN A 70 18.04 18.16 -7.11
N PHE A 71 18.70 19.07 -7.83
CA PHE A 71 18.07 19.82 -8.91
C PHE A 71 17.79 18.91 -10.13
N SER A 72 16.70 18.15 -10.07
CA SER A 72 16.10 17.52 -11.26
C SER A 72 14.57 17.60 -11.29
N THR A 73 13.95 18.42 -10.43
CA THR A 73 12.49 18.57 -10.38
C THR A 73 12.09 19.90 -11.01
N LEU A 74 11.58 19.84 -12.24
CA LEU A 74 10.60 20.84 -12.66
C LEU A 74 9.41 20.74 -11.68
N PRO A 75 8.78 21.86 -11.25
CA PRO A 75 7.53 21.81 -10.50
C PRO A 75 6.54 20.88 -11.22
N ALA A 76 5.90 19.95 -10.49
CA ALA A 76 4.97 18.96 -11.06
C ALA A 76 3.97 19.60 -12.03
N HIS A 77 3.45 20.79 -11.67
CA HIS A 77 2.55 21.61 -12.48
C HIS A 77 3.12 22.03 -13.85
N LEU A 78 4.42 22.34 -13.97
CA LEU A 78 5.07 22.68 -15.24
C LEU A 78 5.28 21.44 -16.14
N THR A 79 5.47 20.27 -15.55
CA THR A 79 5.46 18.98 -16.27
C THR A 79 4.07 18.56 -16.74
N GLU A 80 3.01 18.83 -15.96
CA GLU A 80 1.63 18.49 -16.34
C GLU A 80 1.14 19.24 -17.59
N LEU A 81 1.35 20.56 -17.65
CA LEU A 81 0.98 21.37 -18.81
C LEU A 81 1.74 20.95 -20.09
N SER A 82 3.03 20.62 -19.96
CA SER A 82 3.85 20.18 -21.10
C SER A 82 3.33 18.92 -21.81
N LEU A 83 2.59 18.05 -21.12
CA LEU A 83 2.00 16.82 -21.71
C LEU A 83 0.79 17.10 -22.63
N PHE A 84 0.16 18.27 -22.47
CA PHE A 84 -1.11 18.62 -23.13
C PHE A 84 -1.05 19.90 -23.99
N ASP A 85 0.08 20.64 -23.93
CA ASP A 85 0.33 21.91 -24.64
C ASP A 85 1.07 21.76 -25.97
N ASP A 86 1.44 20.54 -26.39
CA ASP A 86 2.12 20.33 -27.67
C ASP A 86 1.14 20.52 -28.84
N GLU A 87 1.27 21.61 -29.60
CA GLU A 87 0.40 21.92 -30.76
C GLU A 87 0.38 20.78 -31.79
N ASN A 88 1.48 20.03 -31.94
CA ASN A 88 1.58 18.84 -32.81
C ASN A 88 0.70 17.65 -32.37
N ILE A 89 0.24 17.60 -31.12
CA ILE A 89 -0.66 16.54 -30.63
C ILE A 89 -2.09 16.75 -31.14
N THR A 90 -2.51 18.00 -31.35
CA THR A 90 -3.90 18.30 -31.79
C THR A 90 -4.23 17.80 -33.18
N SER A 91 -3.25 17.72 -34.09
CA SER A 91 -3.43 17.19 -35.46
C SER A 91 -3.48 15.66 -35.54
N THR A 92 -3.32 14.95 -34.42
CA THR A 92 -3.26 13.48 -34.37
C THR A 92 -4.34 12.83 -33.49
N LEU A 93 -5.19 13.65 -32.84
CA LEU A 93 -6.35 13.16 -32.09
C LEU A 93 -7.39 12.54 -33.02
N LYS A 94 -7.98 11.42 -32.61
CA LYS A 94 -8.98 10.72 -33.41
C LYS A 94 -10.37 11.24 -33.05
N ILE A 95 -10.92 12.15 -33.86
CA ILE A 95 -12.31 12.61 -33.74
C ILE A 95 -13.26 11.41 -33.87
N GLY A 96 -14.30 11.35 -33.04
CA GLY A 96 -15.23 10.22 -32.98
C GLY A 96 -14.72 9.01 -32.20
N HIS A 97 -13.48 9.03 -31.72
CA HIS A 97 -12.93 7.95 -30.88
C HIS A 97 -12.70 8.44 -29.46
N VAL A 98 -12.63 7.51 -28.51
CA VAL A 98 -12.29 7.80 -27.10
C VAL A 98 -11.45 6.67 -26.53
N ASN A 99 -10.77 6.92 -25.41
CA ASN A 99 -10.03 5.89 -24.68
C ASN A 99 -10.99 5.07 -23.81
N VAL A 100 -10.93 3.74 -23.91
CA VAL A 100 -11.79 2.83 -23.16
C VAL A 100 -10.96 1.77 -22.45
N HIS A 101 -11.12 1.71 -21.13
CA HIS A 101 -10.55 0.67 -20.26
C HIS A 101 -11.69 -0.16 -19.69
N LEU A 102 -11.56 -1.49 -19.78
CA LEU A 102 -12.56 -2.44 -19.31
C LEU A 102 -11.90 -3.47 -18.41
N TRP A 103 -12.41 -3.57 -17.18
CA TRP A 103 -12.12 -4.64 -16.24
C TRP A 103 -13.23 -5.68 -16.32
N LYS A 104 -12.87 -6.92 -16.63
CA LYS A 104 -13.76 -8.05 -16.82
C LYS A 104 -13.79 -8.94 -15.60
N LYS A 105 -14.93 -9.58 -15.36
CA LYS A 105 -15.12 -10.53 -14.25
C LYS A 105 -14.76 -9.92 -12.88
N ILE A 106 -14.92 -8.60 -12.74
CA ILE A 106 -14.72 -7.92 -11.47
C ILE A 106 -16.05 -7.76 -10.77
N CYS A 107 -16.05 -8.14 -9.52
CA CYS A 107 -17.19 -7.97 -8.65
C CYS A 107 -16.94 -6.74 -7.78
N SER A 108 -17.50 -5.61 -8.21
CA SER A 108 -17.46 -4.33 -7.52
C SER A 108 -18.90 -3.89 -7.28
N ILE A 109 -19.35 -3.90 -6.04
CA ILE A 109 -20.74 -3.55 -5.72
C ILE A 109 -20.94 -2.03 -5.64
N THR A 110 -19.87 -1.28 -5.42
CA THR A 110 -19.85 0.20 -5.44
C THR A 110 -18.73 0.72 -6.33
N LEU A 111 -18.81 2.00 -6.70
CA LEU A 111 -17.70 2.68 -7.36
C LEU A 111 -16.47 2.76 -6.45
N ASP A 112 -16.64 2.92 -5.14
CA ASP A 112 -15.51 2.94 -4.20
C ASP A 112 -14.82 1.55 -4.10
N SER A 113 -15.61 0.46 -4.13
CA SER A 113 -15.08 -0.91 -4.21
C SER A 113 -14.31 -1.19 -5.52
N LEU A 114 -14.65 -0.49 -6.62
CA LEU A 114 -13.84 -0.50 -7.84
C LEU A 114 -12.52 0.24 -7.61
N LYS A 115 -12.54 1.41 -6.98
CA LYS A 115 -11.33 2.20 -6.69
C LYS A 115 -10.38 1.48 -5.72
N GLU A 116 -10.92 0.60 -4.88
CA GLU A 116 -10.16 -0.30 -4.00
C GLU A 116 -9.70 -1.61 -4.66
N TYR A 117 -10.10 -1.86 -5.91
CA TYR A 117 -9.65 -3.05 -6.63
C TYR A 117 -8.14 -2.92 -6.94
N PRO A 118 -7.30 -3.90 -6.59
CA PRO A 118 -5.84 -3.76 -6.58
C PRO A 118 -5.23 -3.38 -7.94
N LEU A 119 -5.84 -3.83 -9.02
CA LEU A 119 -5.35 -3.60 -10.39
C LEU A 119 -5.96 -2.36 -11.05
N PHE A 120 -6.94 -1.72 -10.43
CA PHE A 120 -7.48 -0.44 -10.89
C PHE A 120 -6.54 0.70 -10.44
N PRO A 121 -6.33 1.75 -11.26
CA PRO A 121 -6.82 1.94 -12.63
C PRO A 121 -5.82 1.50 -13.71
N HIS A 122 -4.70 0.88 -13.37
CA HIS A 122 -3.58 0.69 -14.31
C HIS A 122 -3.74 -0.50 -15.26
N TRP A 123 -4.37 -1.58 -14.81
CA TRP A 123 -4.40 -2.84 -15.53
C TRP A 123 -5.83 -3.29 -15.83
N PRO A 124 -6.50 -2.67 -16.81
CA PRO A 124 -7.73 -3.23 -17.38
C PRO A 124 -7.42 -4.47 -18.21
N ASP A 125 -8.40 -5.38 -18.33
CA ASP A 125 -8.33 -6.55 -19.21
C ASP A 125 -8.35 -6.15 -20.68
N VAL A 126 -9.02 -5.03 -21.02
CA VAL A 126 -9.06 -4.48 -22.38
C VAL A 126 -8.78 -2.98 -22.32
N ARG A 127 -7.90 -2.55 -23.22
CA ARG A 127 -7.51 -1.15 -23.41
C ARG A 127 -7.58 -0.83 -24.90
N GLY A 128 -8.14 0.31 -25.27
CA GLY A 128 -8.19 0.70 -26.67
C GLY A 128 -8.85 2.04 -26.93
N CYS A 129 -8.91 2.39 -28.23
CA CYS A 129 -9.48 3.64 -28.72
C CYS A 129 -10.61 3.39 -29.73
N PRO A 130 -11.74 2.75 -29.33
CA PRO A 130 -12.82 2.45 -30.26
C PRO A 130 -13.46 3.72 -30.84
N LYS A 131 -13.99 3.60 -32.06
CA LYS A 131 -14.88 4.61 -32.62
C LYS A 131 -16.22 4.52 -31.89
N MET A 132 -16.71 5.64 -31.37
CA MET A 132 -18.07 5.72 -30.85
C MET A 132 -19.06 5.64 -32.01
N PRO A 133 -20.19 4.93 -31.85
CA PRO A 133 -21.15 4.69 -32.93
C PRO A 133 -21.71 6.01 -33.45
N ASP A 134 -22.71 6.59 -32.77
CA ASP A 134 -23.30 7.89 -33.10
C ASP A 134 -23.10 8.92 -31.98
N ASN A 135 -23.05 8.47 -30.73
CA ASN A 135 -22.98 9.32 -29.55
C ASN A 135 -22.10 8.73 -28.42
N LEU A 136 -21.76 9.57 -27.44
CA LEU A 136 -21.00 9.17 -26.25
C LEU A 136 -21.84 8.23 -25.36
N VAL A 137 -21.49 6.94 -25.38
CA VAL A 137 -22.13 5.89 -24.60
C VAL A 137 -21.09 4.92 -24.03
N SER A 138 -21.44 4.22 -22.95
CA SER A 138 -20.64 3.07 -22.49
C SER A 138 -20.59 1.98 -23.56
N ILE A 139 -19.40 1.41 -23.78
CA ILE A 139 -19.19 0.27 -24.69
C ILE A 139 -18.85 -0.95 -23.85
N MET A 140 -19.86 -1.68 -23.38
CA MET A 140 -19.66 -2.90 -22.59
C MET A 140 -20.58 -4.01 -23.08
N HIS A 141 -20.15 -5.26 -22.95
CA HIS A 141 -21.03 -6.40 -23.16
C HIS A 141 -20.79 -7.41 -22.02
N GLY A 142 -21.87 -7.99 -21.49
CA GLY A 142 -21.83 -8.92 -20.36
C GLY A 142 -21.91 -8.24 -18.99
N SER A 143 -22.05 -9.07 -17.95
CA SER A 143 -22.17 -8.66 -16.54
C SER A 143 -20.83 -8.75 -15.79
N TRP A 144 -20.78 -8.17 -14.59
CA TRP A 144 -19.62 -8.19 -13.68
C TRP A 144 -18.37 -7.55 -14.27
N ASN A 145 -18.53 -6.32 -14.73
CA ASN A 145 -17.50 -5.57 -15.41
C ASN A 145 -17.51 -4.11 -14.91
N ALA A 146 -16.36 -3.44 -14.95
CA ALA A 146 -16.32 -1.98 -14.85
C ALA A 146 -15.64 -1.35 -16.06
N GLN A 147 -16.03 -0.13 -16.36
CA GLN A 147 -15.49 0.63 -17.47
C GLN A 147 -15.09 2.02 -17.03
N ARG A 148 -14.01 2.48 -17.66
CA ARG A 148 -13.57 3.86 -17.67
C ARG A 148 -13.49 4.33 -19.12
N VAL A 149 -14.21 5.39 -19.45
CA VAL A 149 -14.16 6.07 -20.75
C VAL A 149 -13.54 7.43 -20.55
N MET A 150 -12.48 7.75 -21.29
CA MET A 150 -11.78 9.04 -21.20
C MET A 150 -11.67 9.68 -22.58
N GLY A 151 -11.78 10.99 -22.66
CA GLY A 151 -11.65 11.70 -23.92
C GLY A 151 -11.61 13.21 -23.76
N LEU A 152 -11.66 13.90 -24.88
CA LEU A 152 -11.79 15.35 -24.97
C LEU A 152 -13.13 15.70 -25.60
N LEU A 153 -13.86 16.62 -24.98
CA LEU A 153 -15.10 17.20 -25.47
C LEU A 153 -14.81 18.49 -26.24
N HIS A 154 -15.46 18.66 -27.39
CA HIS A 154 -15.34 19.79 -28.30
C HIS A 154 -16.70 20.49 -28.42
N PRO A 155 -16.94 21.59 -27.69
CA PRO A 155 -18.23 22.27 -27.73
C PRO A 155 -18.47 22.90 -29.12
N PRO A 156 -19.62 22.68 -29.78
CA PRO A 156 -19.91 23.31 -31.06
C PRO A 156 -20.02 24.84 -30.95
N ILE A 157 -20.59 25.34 -29.86
CA ILE A 157 -20.86 26.75 -29.63
C ILE A 157 -20.39 27.17 -28.22
N SER A 158 -20.12 28.46 -28.05
CA SER A 158 -19.76 28.99 -26.73
C SER A 158 -21.02 29.29 -25.92
N GLY A 159 -21.03 28.96 -24.62
CA GLY A 159 -22.14 29.29 -23.74
C GLY A 159 -22.26 28.38 -22.53
N LEU A 160 -23.42 28.40 -21.89
CA LEU A 160 -23.73 27.56 -20.73
C LEU A 160 -24.27 26.20 -21.17
N TYR A 161 -23.57 25.14 -20.74
CA TYR A 161 -23.95 23.74 -20.93
C TYR A 161 -24.42 23.14 -19.61
N GLN A 162 -25.36 22.20 -19.67
CA GLN A 162 -25.66 21.30 -18.54
C GLN A 162 -25.50 19.86 -19.01
N PHE A 163 -25.04 18.97 -18.13
CA PHE A 163 -24.84 17.56 -18.44
C PHE A 163 -25.78 16.70 -17.60
N GLU A 164 -26.22 15.59 -18.19
CA GLU A 164 -27.04 14.57 -17.52
C GLU A 164 -26.44 13.19 -17.81
N ILE A 165 -26.49 12.32 -16.81
CA ILE A 165 -26.14 10.91 -16.95
C ILE A 165 -27.41 10.06 -16.86
N ALA A 166 -27.67 9.30 -17.91
CA ALA A 166 -28.77 8.33 -17.95
C ALA A 166 -28.17 6.92 -17.83
N SER A 167 -28.43 6.25 -16.70
CA SER A 167 -27.89 4.93 -16.38
C SER A 167 -28.74 4.21 -15.34
N ASN A 168 -28.92 2.90 -15.53
CA ASN A 168 -29.49 1.99 -14.52
C ASN A 168 -28.44 1.39 -13.57
N PHE A 169 -27.17 1.75 -13.76
CA PHE A 169 -26.03 1.29 -12.98
C PHE A 169 -25.29 2.45 -12.30
N MET A 170 -24.50 2.09 -11.29
CA MET A 170 -23.61 3.05 -10.64
C MET A 170 -22.63 3.62 -11.65
N SER A 171 -22.66 4.95 -11.76
CA SER A 171 -21.90 5.65 -12.78
C SER A 171 -21.63 7.10 -12.38
N GLU A 172 -20.51 7.62 -12.86
CA GLU A 172 -20.08 9.00 -12.65
C GLU A 172 -19.65 9.61 -13.97
N PHE A 173 -19.94 10.90 -14.13
CA PHE A 173 -19.41 11.73 -15.19
C PHE A 173 -18.60 12.87 -14.60
N TRP A 174 -17.36 13.00 -15.06
CA TRP A 174 -16.41 14.01 -14.65
C TRP A 174 -16.01 14.88 -15.84
N LEU A 175 -15.83 16.18 -15.62
CA LEU A 175 -15.42 17.14 -16.65
C LEU A 175 -14.35 18.08 -16.09
N SER A 176 -13.27 18.26 -16.84
CA SER A 176 -12.22 19.24 -16.55
C SER A 176 -12.51 20.55 -17.28
N PRO A 177 -12.17 21.72 -16.68
CA PRO A 177 -12.22 23.00 -17.37
C PRO A 177 -11.13 23.16 -18.45
N SER A 178 -10.29 22.15 -18.65
CA SER A 178 -9.13 22.12 -19.57
C SER A 178 -8.93 20.71 -20.14
N ARG A 179 -7.85 20.49 -20.90
CA ARG A 179 -7.44 19.14 -21.34
C ARG A 179 -6.82 18.29 -20.23
N VAL A 180 -6.57 18.86 -19.05
CA VAL A 180 -5.79 18.23 -17.98
C VAL A 180 -6.72 17.42 -17.05
N PRO A 181 -6.49 16.11 -16.86
CA PRO A 181 -7.36 15.26 -16.04
C PRO A 181 -7.37 15.64 -14.54
N SER A 182 -6.28 16.17 -13.99
CA SER A 182 -6.17 16.57 -12.58
C SER A 182 -7.15 17.67 -12.16
N HIS A 183 -7.67 18.43 -13.12
CA HIS A 183 -8.69 19.45 -12.89
C HIS A 183 -10.14 18.95 -13.08
N ALA A 184 -10.35 17.65 -13.27
CA ALA A 184 -11.69 17.11 -13.48
C ALA A 184 -12.56 17.24 -12.21
N ILE A 185 -13.81 17.66 -12.40
CA ILE A 185 -14.80 17.85 -11.35
C ILE A 185 -15.98 16.92 -11.61
N LEU A 186 -16.55 16.34 -10.55
CA LEU A 186 -17.74 15.50 -10.65
C LEU A 186 -18.94 16.34 -11.12
N MET A 187 -19.48 15.99 -12.28
CA MET A 187 -20.60 16.70 -12.91
C MET A 187 -21.93 16.03 -12.61
N ALA A 188 -21.97 14.70 -12.65
CA ALA A 188 -23.16 13.90 -12.41
C ALA A 188 -22.79 12.51 -11.89
N ARG A 189 -23.65 11.90 -11.08
CA ARG A 189 -23.46 10.62 -10.40
C ARG A 189 -24.79 9.88 -10.21
N ILE A 190 -24.87 8.66 -10.69
CA ILE A 190 -25.91 7.69 -10.33
C ILE A 190 -25.33 6.77 -9.27
N ASN A 191 -25.91 6.85 -8.07
CA ASN A 191 -25.53 6.02 -6.92
C ASN A 191 -26.45 4.83 -6.67
N LYS A 192 -27.28 4.47 -7.65
CA LYS A 192 -28.25 3.37 -7.55
C LYS A 192 -27.74 2.14 -8.29
N ASN A 193 -27.94 0.98 -7.70
CA ASN A 193 -27.67 -0.30 -8.34
C ASN A 193 -28.69 -1.35 -7.87
N THR A 194 -28.86 -2.41 -8.66
CA THR A 194 -29.77 -3.52 -8.35
C THR A 194 -29.02 -4.83 -8.43
N LEU A 195 -28.88 -5.52 -7.30
CA LEU A 195 -28.19 -6.80 -7.21
C LEU A 195 -29.17 -7.86 -6.70
N HIS A 196 -29.34 -8.95 -7.45
CA HIS A 196 -30.28 -10.04 -7.13
C HIS A 196 -31.72 -9.56 -6.80
N GLY A 197 -32.20 -8.54 -7.52
CA GLY A 197 -33.54 -7.95 -7.31
C GLY A 197 -33.62 -6.97 -6.13
N LEU A 198 -32.55 -6.77 -5.37
CA LEU A 198 -32.48 -5.78 -4.29
C LEU A 198 -31.84 -4.49 -4.82
N ALA A 199 -32.61 -3.40 -4.77
CA ALA A 199 -32.11 -2.07 -5.07
C ALA A 199 -31.36 -1.50 -3.86
N TYR A 200 -30.19 -0.92 -4.08
CA TYR A 200 -29.43 -0.21 -3.08
C TYR A 200 -28.88 1.10 -3.64
N SER A 201 -28.68 2.06 -2.74
CA SER A 201 -28.05 3.32 -3.05
C SER A 201 -27.12 3.76 -1.93
N LYS A 202 -25.91 4.21 -2.28
CA LYS A 202 -24.94 4.74 -1.32
C LYS A 202 -24.56 6.16 -1.72
N GLY A 203 -24.76 7.13 -0.83
CA GLY A 203 -24.40 8.54 -1.05
C GLY A 203 -25.41 9.33 -1.90
N VAL A 204 -25.01 10.53 -2.31
CA VAL A 204 -25.89 11.51 -2.97
C VAL A 204 -26.05 11.19 -4.46
N HIS A 205 -27.29 11.16 -4.94
CA HIS A 205 -27.62 11.00 -6.36
C HIS A 205 -27.64 12.38 -7.06
N ILE A 206 -26.87 12.54 -8.13
CA ILE A 206 -26.71 13.80 -8.88
C ILE A 206 -26.96 13.50 -10.37
N PRO A 207 -28.21 13.45 -10.84
CA PRO A 207 -28.51 13.01 -12.21
C PRO A 207 -28.08 14.05 -13.26
N SER A 208 -28.04 15.32 -12.88
CA SER A 208 -27.68 16.44 -13.76
C SER A 208 -26.77 17.45 -13.08
N SER A 209 -25.89 18.06 -13.86
CA SER A 209 -24.92 19.05 -13.38
C SER A 209 -25.52 20.45 -13.21
N LYS A 210 -24.83 21.29 -12.43
CA LYS A 210 -24.97 22.75 -12.58
C LYS A 210 -24.53 23.18 -13.98
N ALA A 211 -24.97 24.37 -14.41
CA ALA A 211 -24.54 24.93 -15.68
C ALA A 211 -23.03 25.26 -15.65
N VAL A 212 -22.31 24.87 -16.70
CA VAL A 212 -20.88 25.12 -16.88
C VAL A 212 -20.65 25.85 -18.19
N HIS A 213 -19.82 26.90 -18.15
CA HIS A 213 -19.51 27.67 -19.33
C HIS A 213 -18.40 26.99 -20.15
N LEU A 214 -18.71 26.64 -21.39
CA LEU A 214 -17.75 26.08 -22.34
C LEU A 214 -17.60 27.01 -23.53
N LYS A 215 -16.39 27.07 -24.08
CA LYS A 215 -16.04 27.86 -25.26
C LYS A 215 -15.82 26.95 -26.47
N SER A 216 -16.44 27.29 -27.58
CA SER A 216 -16.14 26.68 -28.88
C SER A 216 -14.68 26.89 -29.26
N GLY A 217 -14.07 25.91 -29.94
CA GLY A 217 -12.64 25.88 -30.26
C GLY A 217 -11.72 25.51 -29.09
N LYS A 218 -12.24 25.34 -27.87
CA LYS A 218 -11.50 24.77 -26.74
C LYS A 218 -11.88 23.29 -26.54
N GLN A 219 -10.99 22.56 -25.86
CA GLN A 219 -11.15 21.14 -25.58
C GLN A 219 -11.13 20.89 -24.08
N TYR A 220 -11.99 19.98 -23.63
CA TYR A 220 -12.23 19.72 -22.21
C TYR A 220 -12.12 18.22 -21.95
N TYR A 221 -11.22 17.82 -21.05
CA TYR A 221 -11.13 16.42 -20.65
C TYR A 221 -12.42 15.98 -19.97
N PHE A 222 -12.90 14.80 -20.34
CA PHE A 222 -14.02 14.16 -19.65
C PHE A 222 -13.67 12.73 -19.30
N GLU A 223 -14.36 12.23 -18.29
CA GLU A 223 -14.28 10.84 -17.88
C GLU A 223 -15.65 10.30 -17.47
N VAL A 224 -15.94 9.07 -17.86
CA VAL A 224 -17.08 8.29 -17.38
C VAL A 224 -16.56 7.05 -16.66
N LEU A 225 -16.97 6.86 -15.42
CA LEU A 225 -16.75 5.62 -14.67
C LEU A 225 -18.08 4.91 -14.45
N ASN A 226 -18.12 3.60 -14.64
CA ASN A 226 -19.32 2.82 -14.36
C ASN A 226 -19.02 1.38 -13.99
N VAL A 227 -19.91 0.78 -13.19
CA VAL A 227 -19.82 -0.61 -12.74
C VAL A 227 -21.13 -1.34 -13.03
N ILE A 228 -21.05 -2.49 -13.71
CA ILE A 228 -22.21 -3.28 -14.12
C ILE A 228 -22.17 -4.64 -13.43
N ASN A 229 -23.20 -4.93 -12.63
CA ASN A 229 -23.30 -6.16 -11.83
C ASN A 229 -24.43 -7.12 -12.25
N ASN A 230 -25.23 -6.76 -13.26
CA ASN A 230 -26.42 -7.52 -13.66
C ASN A 230 -26.44 -7.82 -15.18
N PHE A 231 -27.25 -8.78 -15.60
CA PHE A 231 -27.36 -9.31 -16.96
C PHE A 231 -28.26 -8.48 -17.91
N ASN A 232 -29.10 -7.59 -17.36
CA ASN A 232 -29.94 -6.70 -18.18
C ASN A 232 -29.10 -5.51 -18.66
N TYR A 233 -28.44 -5.68 -19.79
CA TYR A 233 -27.55 -4.66 -20.35
C TYR A 233 -28.30 -3.40 -20.75
N GLU A 234 -27.90 -2.28 -20.14
CA GLU A 234 -28.26 -0.94 -20.58
C GLU A 234 -27.00 -0.07 -20.65
N GLN A 235 -26.98 0.83 -21.63
CA GLN A 235 -25.86 1.75 -21.82
C GLN A 235 -25.93 2.92 -20.85
N VAL A 236 -24.79 3.30 -20.27
CA VAL A 236 -24.61 4.62 -19.66
C VAL A 236 -24.53 5.64 -20.79
N GLN A 237 -25.48 6.58 -20.82
CA GLN A 237 -25.51 7.65 -21.81
C GLN A 237 -25.24 9.00 -21.16
N ILE A 238 -24.33 9.76 -21.75
CA ILE A 238 -24.10 11.15 -21.34
C ILE A 238 -24.83 12.07 -22.31
N LYS A 239 -25.70 12.91 -21.76
CA LYS A 239 -26.46 13.91 -22.51
C LYS A 239 -26.04 15.30 -22.09
N TRP A 240 -26.23 16.26 -23.00
CA TRP A 240 -25.99 17.66 -22.72
C TRP A 240 -27.16 18.53 -23.17
N LYS A 241 -27.36 19.63 -22.47
CA LYS A 241 -28.19 20.74 -22.91
C LYS A 241 -27.27 21.83 -23.41
N ILE A 242 -27.26 22.04 -24.72
CA ILE A 242 -26.43 23.05 -25.39
C ILE A 242 -26.99 24.47 -25.14
N PRO A 243 -26.17 25.53 -25.28
CA PRO A 243 -26.63 26.91 -25.14
C PRO A 243 -27.82 27.20 -26.06
N GLY A 244 -28.89 27.77 -25.49
CA GLY A 244 -30.13 28.07 -26.21
C GLY A 244 -31.13 26.90 -26.34
N SER A 245 -30.74 25.67 -25.99
CA SER A 245 -31.67 24.53 -25.92
C SER A 245 -32.39 24.46 -24.58
N THR A 246 -33.65 24.02 -24.62
CA THR A 246 -34.45 23.68 -23.42
C THR A 246 -34.41 22.19 -23.08
N VAL A 247 -33.94 21.33 -24.00
CA VAL A 247 -33.93 19.87 -23.85
C VAL A 247 -32.53 19.28 -23.89
N PHE A 248 -32.32 18.18 -23.15
CA PHE A 248 -31.10 17.37 -23.24
C PHE A 248 -31.06 16.59 -24.54
N SER A 249 -29.89 16.55 -25.16
CA SER A 249 -29.61 15.84 -26.41
C SER A 249 -28.36 14.98 -26.24
N ASN A 250 -28.17 14.02 -27.14
CA ASN A 250 -26.98 13.17 -27.13
C ASN A 250 -25.74 13.97 -27.56
N ILE A 251 -24.58 13.65 -26.97
CA ILE A 251 -23.29 14.18 -27.43
C ILE A 251 -22.84 13.34 -28.63
N LEU A 252 -22.91 13.91 -29.83
CA LEU A 252 -22.53 13.22 -31.06
C LEU A 252 -21.03 12.92 -31.11
N ASN A 253 -20.65 11.85 -31.81
CA ASN A 253 -19.26 11.39 -31.90
C ASN A 253 -18.31 12.46 -32.50
N GLU A 254 -18.80 13.34 -33.37
CA GLU A 254 -18.02 14.46 -33.95
C GLU A 254 -17.54 15.49 -32.92
N TYR A 255 -18.18 15.54 -31.75
CA TYR A 255 -17.83 16.45 -30.64
C TYR A 255 -16.92 15.82 -29.59
N ILE A 256 -16.37 14.63 -29.84
CA ILE A 256 -15.47 13.94 -28.93
C ILE A 256 -14.21 13.45 -29.66
N SER A 257 -13.12 13.32 -28.92
CA SER A 257 -11.90 12.69 -29.40
C SER A 257 -11.15 11.97 -28.30
N THR A 258 -10.13 11.19 -28.68
CA THR A 258 -9.20 10.58 -27.74
C THR A 258 -8.47 11.65 -26.93
N VAL A 259 -8.02 11.29 -25.72
CA VAL A 259 -7.05 12.05 -24.92
C VAL A 259 -5.66 11.45 -25.04
N LEU A 260 -5.56 10.13 -25.17
CA LEU A 260 -4.33 9.40 -25.48
C LEU A 260 -4.41 8.86 -26.90
N ILE A 261 -3.46 9.24 -27.75
CA ILE A 261 -3.40 8.82 -29.17
C ILE A 261 -3.08 7.33 -29.30
N ASN A 262 -2.15 6.86 -28.48
CA ASN A 262 -1.79 5.45 -28.36
C ASN A 262 -2.06 5.01 -26.92
N ASP A 263 -2.97 4.07 -26.77
CA ASP A 263 -3.39 3.51 -25.48
C ASP A 263 -3.39 1.99 -25.59
N THR A 264 -2.28 1.42 -26.10
CA THR A 264 -2.10 -0.03 -26.25
C THR A 264 -1.21 -0.61 -25.15
N SER A 265 -0.55 0.22 -24.35
CA SER A 265 0.34 -0.21 -23.25
C SER A 265 0.40 0.83 -22.14
N LEU A 266 0.81 0.43 -20.94
CA LEU A 266 1.00 1.32 -19.79
C LEU A 266 2.39 1.99 -19.83
N ASP A 267 2.65 2.76 -20.89
CA ASP A 267 3.87 3.57 -20.97
C ASP A 267 3.85 4.74 -19.97
N ALA A 268 4.96 5.48 -19.89
CA ALA A 268 5.10 6.58 -18.91
C ALA A 268 3.99 7.64 -19.07
N ARG A 269 3.66 8.03 -20.30
CA ARG A 269 2.62 9.03 -20.58
C ARG A 269 1.24 8.52 -20.20
N THR A 270 0.92 7.31 -20.62
CA THR A 270 -0.36 6.65 -20.34
C THR A 270 -0.56 6.49 -18.85
N ARG A 271 0.47 6.04 -18.12
CA ARG A 271 0.44 5.92 -16.66
C ARG A 271 0.13 7.27 -16.00
N THR A 272 0.83 8.33 -16.41
CA THR A 272 0.59 9.69 -15.88
C THR A 272 -0.85 10.14 -16.10
N VAL A 273 -1.38 10.05 -17.32
CA VAL A 273 -2.76 10.47 -17.63
C VAL A 273 -3.80 9.65 -16.84
N VAL A 274 -3.61 8.34 -16.76
CA VAL A 274 -4.52 7.43 -16.04
C VAL A 274 -4.56 7.71 -14.54
N GLN A 275 -3.47 8.20 -13.96
CA GLN A 275 -3.34 8.51 -12.53
C GLN A 275 -3.79 9.93 -12.15
N MET A 276 -3.85 10.86 -13.10
CA MET A 276 -4.11 12.27 -12.79
C MET A 276 -5.54 12.58 -12.33
N SER A 277 -6.53 11.82 -12.80
CA SER A 277 -7.95 12.16 -12.57
C SER A 277 -8.36 11.91 -11.12
N PRO A 278 -9.03 12.86 -10.43
CA PRO A 278 -9.56 12.66 -9.07
C PRO A 278 -10.55 11.48 -8.94
N SER A 279 -11.21 11.12 -10.04
CA SER A 279 -12.21 10.04 -10.11
C SER A 279 -11.71 8.65 -9.68
N ILE A 280 -10.40 8.40 -9.72
CA ILE A 280 -9.84 7.09 -9.36
C ILE A 280 -9.62 6.91 -7.86
N HIS A 281 -9.74 7.98 -7.07
CA HIS A 281 -9.49 7.96 -5.64
C HIS A 281 -10.77 7.69 -4.86
N SER A 282 -10.70 6.73 -3.94
CA SER A 282 -11.79 6.48 -2.99
C SER A 282 -11.82 7.59 -1.95
N ASP A 283 -13.03 8.02 -1.57
CA ASP A 283 -13.23 8.90 -0.42
C ASP A 283 -13.20 8.11 0.90
N GLU A 284 -13.11 6.77 0.83
CA GLU A 284 -13.09 5.88 2.00
C GLU A 284 -11.68 5.67 2.54
N THR A 285 -11.53 5.77 3.86
CA THR A 285 -10.29 5.44 4.57
C THR A 285 -10.37 4.03 5.12
N LEU A 286 -9.25 3.30 5.04
CA LEU A 286 -9.10 2.04 5.77
C LEU A 286 -9.44 2.27 7.24
N LYS A 287 -10.27 1.38 7.77
CA LYS A 287 -10.71 1.44 9.15
C LYS A 287 -9.48 1.35 10.05
N ARG A 288 -9.40 2.18 11.09
CA ARG A 288 -8.33 2.09 12.08
C ARG A 288 -8.73 1.10 13.18
N PRO A 289 -7.79 0.33 13.75
CA PRO A 289 -8.10 -0.52 14.91
C PRO A 289 -8.70 0.31 16.05
N ASN A 290 -9.83 -0.14 16.59
CA ASN A 290 -10.51 0.53 17.72
C ASN A 290 -9.66 0.39 19.00
N GLN A 291 -9.30 1.51 19.63
CA GLN A 291 -8.44 1.51 20.84
C GLN A 291 -9.16 1.94 22.12
N GLN A 292 -10.39 2.45 22.04
CA GLN A 292 -10.95 3.25 23.13
C GLN A 292 -11.74 2.49 24.20
N THR A 293 -12.21 1.27 23.94
CA THR A 293 -13.23 0.67 24.81
C THR A 293 -12.71 0.13 26.15
N TRP A 294 -11.39 -0.11 26.32
CA TRP A 294 -10.85 -0.74 27.54
C TRP A 294 -9.95 0.14 28.42
N GLN A 295 -9.68 1.38 28.02
CA GLN A 295 -8.73 2.24 28.71
C GLN A 295 -9.19 2.65 30.13
N ASN A 296 -10.50 2.62 30.38
CA ASN A 296 -11.09 3.02 31.66
C ASN A 296 -10.78 2.04 32.82
N ASP A 297 -10.82 0.72 32.58
CA ASP A 297 -10.61 -0.31 33.60
C ASP A 297 -9.12 -0.50 33.97
N ILE A 298 -8.22 -0.24 33.02
CA ILE A 298 -6.78 -0.13 33.32
C ILE A 298 -6.53 1.07 34.21
N THR A 299 -7.12 2.22 33.87
CA THR A 299 -6.84 3.49 34.57
C THR A 299 -7.24 3.39 36.04
N THR A 300 -8.32 2.69 36.38
CA THR A 300 -8.70 2.43 37.77
C THR A 300 -7.70 1.50 38.48
N THR A 301 -7.21 0.46 37.81
CA THR A 301 -6.31 -0.55 38.40
C THR A 301 -4.87 -0.05 38.56
N PHE A 302 -4.37 0.70 37.58
CA PHE A 302 -2.99 1.16 37.49
C PHE A 302 -2.88 2.68 37.68
N GLY A 303 -3.91 3.36 38.18
CA GLY A 303 -3.98 4.83 38.23
C GLY A 303 -2.78 5.53 38.86
N ARG A 304 -2.05 4.88 39.78
CA ARG A 304 -0.79 5.41 40.33
C ARG A 304 0.37 5.44 39.34
N PHE A 305 0.32 4.60 38.31
CA PHE A 305 1.33 4.45 37.29
C PHE A 305 0.97 5.19 35.99
N PHE A 306 -0.32 5.40 35.68
CA PHE A 306 -0.78 6.02 34.43
C PHE A 306 -0.62 7.54 34.35
N ASN A 307 -0.08 8.01 33.23
CA ASN A 307 -0.04 9.43 32.85
C ASN A 307 -0.76 9.61 31.48
N THR A 308 -1.82 10.42 31.45
CA THR A 308 -2.88 10.43 30.42
C THR A 308 -2.59 11.21 29.12
N SER A 309 -1.32 11.40 28.72
CA SER A 309 -0.94 12.31 27.62
C SER A 309 -0.38 11.64 26.35
N PHE A 310 -0.44 10.32 26.23
CA PHE A 310 0.21 9.56 25.14
C PHE A 310 -0.75 9.12 24.02
N THR A 311 -0.28 9.17 22.77
CA THR A 311 -1.02 8.71 21.55
C THR A 311 -0.16 7.76 20.72
N MET A 312 -0.77 6.84 19.98
CA MET A 312 -0.05 5.82 19.17
C MET A 312 0.87 6.40 18.09
N GLN A 313 0.54 7.54 17.50
CA GLN A 313 1.39 8.22 16.52
C GLN A 313 2.77 8.61 17.09
N LYS A 314 2.92 8.69 18.42
CA LYS A 314 4.20 9.01 19.07
C LYS A 314 5.06 7.77 19.34
N LEU A 315 4.54 6.54 19.17
CA LEU A 315 5.21 5.31 19.59
C LEU A 315 6.50 5.03 18.80
N ASP A 316 6.49 5.31 17.51
CA ASP A 316 7.63 5.04 16.62
C ASP A 316 8.79 6.03 16.85
N ASP A 317 8.50 7.22 17.38
CA ASP A 317 9.50 8.22 17.75
C ASP A 317 10.16 7.95 19.12
N LEU A 318 9.62 7.01 19.91
CA LEU A 318 10.14 6.74 21.24
C LEU A 318 11.42 5.93 21.20
N MET A 319 12.41 6.38 21.97
CA MET A 319 13.58 5.56 22.26
C MET A 319 13.19 4.33 23.10
N PHE A 320 13.76 3.18 22.76
CA PHE A 320 13.62 1.99 23.59
C PHE A 320 14.23 2.22 24.98
N LEU A 321 13.60 1.63 26.00
CA LEU A 321 14.23 1.51 27.31
C LEU A 321 15.53 0.70 27.17
N LYS A 322 16.61 1.20 27.76
CA LYS A 322 17.92 0.54 27.65
C LYS A 322 17.86 -0.89 28.18
N GLN A 323 18.42 -1.84 27.43
CA GLN A 323 18.42 -3.24 27.80
C GLN A 323 19.13 -3.50 29.14
N GLU A 324 20.12 -2.69 29.51
CA GLU A 324 20.82 -2.74 30.80
C GLU A 324 19.89 -2.49 31.99
N ILE A 325 18.89 -1.61 31.82
CA ILE A 325 17.90 -1.34 32.86
C ILE A 325 17.06 -2.59 33.09
N LEU A 326 16.60 -3.23 32.01
CA LEU A 326 15.84 -4.47 32.07
C LEU A 326 16.68 -5.63 32.61
N ALA A 327 17.93 -5.77 32.17
CA ALA A 327 18.83 -6.84 32.62
C ALA A 327 19.18 -6.74 34.11
N THR A 328 19.12 -5.54 34.69
CA THR A 328 19.34 -5.33 36.12
C THR A 328 18.06 -5.61 36.93
N ALA A 329 16.90 -5.26 36.38
CA ALA A 329 15.61 -5.42 37.07
C ALA A 329 15.03 -6.84 37.00
N PHE A 330 15.46 -7.65 36.03
CA PHE A 330 14.92 -8.98 35.79
C PHE A 330 16.03 -10.01 35.69
N ASN A 331 15.88 -11.12 36.42
CA ASN A 331 16.74 -12.28 36.27
C ASN A 331 16.53 -12.97 34.93
N GLN A 332 17.58 -13.58 34.38
CA GLN A 332 17.46 -14.51 33.26
C GLN A 332 16.92 -15.86 33.71
N CYS A 333 16.21 -16.54 32.82
CA CYS A 333 15.71 -17.89 33.05
C CYS A 333 15.81 -18.74 31.79
N THR A 334 16.10 -20.03 31.99
CA THR A 334 16.10 -21.00 30.90
C THR A 334 14.74 -21.07 30.22
N TYR A 335 14.74 -20.96 28.90
CA TYR A 335 13.55 -21.05 28.08
C TYR A 335 13.66 -22.21 27.08
N SER A 336 12.79 -23.20 27.30
CA SER A 336 12.69 -24.42 26.50
C SER A 336 11.24 -24.91 26.54
N PRO A 337 10.33 -24.32 25.74
CA PRO A 337 8.90 -24.62 25.80
C PRO A 337 8.61 -26.10 25.55
N SER A 338 7.66 -26.65 26.30
CA SER A 338 7.36 -28.07 26.33
C SER A 338 6.80 -28.60 25.02
N TYR A 339 6.17 -27.73 24.24
CA TYR A 339 5.59 -28.02 22.93
C TYR A 339 6.62 -28.10 21.80
N THR A 340 7.88 -27.73 22.04
CA THR A 340 8.97 -27.91 21.05
C THR A 340 9.69 -29.25 21.20
N LYS A 341 9.45 -29.96 22.30
CA LYS A 341 10.23 -31.15 22.69
C LYS A 341 9.53 -32.43 22.32
N ASN A 342 10.32 -33.41 21.87
CA ASN A 342 9.87 -34.77 21.55
C ASN A 342 8.66 -34.80 20.60
N LEU A 343 8.65 -33.90 19.61
CA LEU A 343 7.60 -33.85 18.60
C LEU A 343 7.72 -35.06 17.68
N ASP A 344 6.77 -35.99 17.79
CA ASP A 344 6.57 -37.08 16.85
C ASP A 344 5.22 -36.93 16.14
N PHE A 345 5.28 -36.67 14.84
CA PHE A 345 4.11 -36.52 14.00
C PHE A 345 4.37 -37.08 12.59
N LYS A 346 3.29 -37.55 11.95
CA LYS A 346 3.34 -38.05 10.57
C LYS A 346 3.73 -36.92 9.60
N PRO A 347 4.27 -37.24 8.41
CA PRO A 347 4.55 -36.23 7.40
C PRO A 347 3.36 -35.30 7.13
N TYR A 348 3.63 -34.02 6.93
CA TYR A 348 2.67 -32.95 6.70
C TYR A 348 1.70 -32.73 7.87
N ARG A 349 2.15 -32.98 9.11
CA ARG A 349 1.32 -32.77 10.32
C ARG A 349 1.90 -31.74 11.28
N GLY A 350 3.12 -31.27 11.07
CA GLY A 350 3.74 -30.23 11.90
C GLY A 350 2.94 -28.93 11.95
N VAL A 351 2.19 -28.61 10.89
CA VAL A 351 1.34 -27.41 10.84
C VAL A 351 0.33 -27.30 12.00
N TYR A 352 -0.12 -28.44 12.55
CA TYR A 352 -1.04 -28.49 13.69
C TYR A 352 -0.36 -28.29 15.05
N PHE A 353 0.98 -28.22 15.07
CA PHE A 353 1.82 -28.02 16.26
C PHE A 353 2.47 -26.63 16.27
N THR A 354 1.94 -25.70 15.49
CA THR A 354 2.37 -24.29 15.49
C THR A 354 1.55 -23.48 16.49
N HIS A 355 2.11 -22.39 16.99
CA HIS A 355 1.56 -21.67 18.13
C HIS A 355 0.93 -20.36 17.71
N PHE A 356 -0.32 -20.13 18.14
CA PHE A 356 -0.98 -18.84 17.99
C PHE A 356 -0.83 -18.05 19.28
N SER A 357 -0.38 -16.79 19.17
CA SER A 357 -0.36 -15.87 20.31
C SER A 357 -1.76 -15.31 20.59
N ASP A 358 -2.10 -15.28 21.87
CA ASP A 358 -3.19 -14.45 22.38
C ASP A 358 -2.73 -12.98 22.41
N VAL A 359 -3.64 -12.03 22.27
CA VAL A 359 -3.34 -10.60 22.23
C VAL A 359 -4.13 -9.81 23.26
N PHE A 360 -3.59 -8.67 23.64
CA PHE A 360 -4.25 -7.65 24.42
C PHE A 360 -3.68 -6.26 24.06
N PRO A 361 -4.49 -5.20 23.89
CA PRO A 361 -5.95 -5.23 23.82
C PRO A 361 -6.45 -5.95 22.55
N ALA A 362 -7.76 -6.00 22.35
CA ALA A 362 -8.32 -6.47 21.09
C ALA A 362 -7.78 -5.62 19.91
N ASP A 363 -7.42 -6.28 18.81
CA ASP A 363 -6.65 -5.70 17.69
C ASP A 363 -7.47 -5.59 16.38
N ASP A 364 -8.79 -5.67 16.47
CA ASP A 364 -9.73 -5.67 15.31
C ASP A 364 -9.53 -6.86 14.35
N THR A 365 -8.93 -7.97 14.81
CA THR A 365 -8.91 -9.23 14.05
C THR A 365 -10.17 -10.07 14.24
N GLY A 366 -10.90 -9.87 15.35
CA GLY A 366 -12.17 -10.53 15.64
C GLY A 366 -13.38 -9.87 14.97
N GLY A 367 -14.55 -10.54 15.01
CA GLY A 367 -15.82 -9.95 14.56
C GLY A 367 -15.99 -9.77 13.04
N LYS A 368 -15.07 -10.32 12.23
CA LYS A 368 -15.12 -10.24 10.77
C LYS A 368 -16.13 -11.26 10.22
N VAL A 369 -17.23 -10.75 9.64
CA VAL A 369 -18.49 -11.46 9.33
C VAL A 369 -18.35 -12.81 8.62
N TRP A 370 -19.18 -13.78 9.04
CA TRP A 370 -19.65 -14.90 8.23
C TRP A 370 -21.17 -14.83 7.97
N LYS A 371 -21.60 -15.13 6.73
CA LYS A 371 -23.00 -15.43 6.40
C LYS A 371 -23.31 -16.87 6.82
N GLY A 372 -23.92 -17.04 7.99
CA GLY A 372 -24.59 -18.27 8.44
C GLY A 372 -24.50 -18.50 9.96
N TYR A 373 -25.28 -19.46 10.48
CA TYR A 373 -25.57 -19.61 11.91
C TYR A 373 -24.44 -20.21 12.79
N VAL A 374 -23.28 -20.56 12.22
CA VAL A 374 -22.16 -21.18 12.95
C VAL A 374 -20.84 -20.49 12.60
N GLU A 375 -20.18 -19.92 13.61
CA GLU A 375 -18.82 -19.39 13.47
C GLU A 375 -17.83 -20.56 13.28
N LYS A 376 -17.04 -20.52 12.19
CA LYS A 376 -15.94 -21.46 11.97
C LYS A 376 -14.68 -20.93 12.65
N GLU A 377 -13.80 -21.83 13.06
CA GLU A 377 -12.52 -21.49 13.69
C GLU A 377 -11.69 -20.49 12.87
N ASP A 378 -11.64 -20.67 11.54
CA ASP A 378 -10.94 -19.77 10.61
C ASP A 378 -11.59 -18.38 10.45
N HIS A 379 -12.68 -18.08 11.15
CA HIS A 379 -13.25 -16.72 11.19
C HIS A 379 -12.94 -15.98 12.50
N ARG A 380 -12.39 -16.70 13.50
CA ARG A 380 -12.01 -16.10 14.78
C ARG A 380 -10.72 -15.31 14.62
N GLY A 381 -10.68 -14.12 15.22
CA GLY A 381 -9.48 -13.31 15.34
C GLY A 381 -8.46 -13.94 16.29
N ASN A 382 -7.48 -13.14 16.70
CA ASN A 382 -6.60 -13.53 17.80
C ASN A 382 -7.43 -13.67 19.09
N THR A 383 -7.08 -14.68 19.88
CA THR A 383 -7.69 -14.87 21.20
C THR A 383 -7.33 -13.69 22.08
N LEU A 384 -8.31 -13.14 22.80
CA LEU A 384 -8.08 -12.04 23.74
C LEU A 384 -7.54 -12.60 25.06
N ILE A 385 -6.44 -12.05 25.56
CA ILE A 385 -5.95 -12.37 26.91
C ILE A 385 -6.94 -11.83 27.93
N GLU A 386 -7.24 -12.63 28.96
CA GLU A 386 -8.11 -12.21 30.05
C GLU A 386 -7.47 -11.04 30.81
N GLU A 387 -8.26 -10.01 31.05
CA GLU A 387 -7.82 -8.78 31.72
C GLU A 387 -7.07 -9.01 33.04
N PRO A 388 -7.50 -9.94 33.94
CA PRO A 388 -6.77 -10.19 35.18
C PRO A 388 -5.34 -10.71 34.94
N VAL A 389 -5.12 -11.46 33.87
CA VAL A 389 -3.78 -11.98 33.50
C VAL A 389 -2.89 -10.85 33.02
N VAL A 390 -3.43 -9.94 32.21
CA VAL A 390 -2.72 -8.75 31.74
C VAL A 390 -2.36 -7.84 32.92
N ILE A 391 -3.33 -7.63 33.83
CA ILE A 391 -3.12 -6.87 35.04
C ILE A 391 -2.00 -7.49 35.89
N ASP A 392 -2.02 -8.81 36.08
CA ASP A 392 -1.03 -9.53 36.89
C ASP A 392 0.39 -9.42 36.29
N VAL A 393 0.56 -9.71 35.00
CA VAL A 393 1.90 -9.66 34.36
C VAL A 393 2.47 -8.24 34.33
N VAL A 394 1.64 -7.23 34.05
CA VAL A 394 2.08 -5.82 34.05
C VAL A 394 2.40 -5.35 35.47
N LYS A 395 1.64 -5.77 36.49
CA LYS A 395 1.98 -5.49 37.89
C LYS A 395 3.32 -6.10 38.28
N LYS A 396 3.57 -7.36 37.94
CA LYS A 396 4.86 -8.03 38.21
C LYS A 396 6.02 -7.30 37.54
N PHE A 397 5.83 -6.90 36.28
CA PHE A 397 6.82 -6.10 35.55
C PHE A 397 7.10 -4.77 36.25
N MET A 398 6.07 -3.99 36.58
CA MET A 398 6.23 -2.68 37.22
C MET A 398 6.80 -2.79 38.64
N SER A 399 6.42 -3.82 39.40
CA SER A 399 7.01 -4.07 40.73
C SER A 399 8.51 -4.39 40.65
N SER A 400 8.94 -5.20 39.67
CA SER A 400 10.36 -5.52 39.50
C SER A 400 11.21 -4.28 39.18
N LEU A 401 10.65 -3.36 38.37
CA LEU A 401 11.26 -2.06 38.13
C LEU A 401 11.26 -1.16 39.37
N GLU A 402 10.18 -1.12 40.14
CA GLU A 402 10.09 -0.29 41.36
C GLU A 402 11.06 -0.79 42.45
N ASP A 403 11.20 -2.11 42.61
CA ASP A 403 12.13 -2.71 43.58
C ASP A 403 13.60 -2.37 43.24
N THR A 404 13.93 -2.28 41.96
CA THR A 404 15.29 -1.99 41.47
C THR A 404 15.56 -0.49 41.33
N TYR A 405 14.56 0.26 40.89
CA TYR A 405 14.62 1.70 40.57
C TYR A 405 13.44 2.45 41.21
N PRO A 406 13.42 2.61 42.55
CA PRO A 406 12.27 3.16 43.25
C PRO A 406 11.83 4.53 42.72
N LYS A 407 10.54 4.67 42.40
CA LYS A 407 9.89 5.87 41.87
C LYS A 407 10.48 6.42 40.57
N GLN A 408 11.38 5.70 39.89
CA GLN A 408 12.02 6.20 38.69
C GLN A 408 11.14 6.03 37.45
N PHE A 409 10.30 4.99 37.39
CA PHE A 409 9.49 4.68 36.22
C PHE A 409 8.00 4.60 36.56
N SER A 410 7.17 5.14 35.68
CA SER A 410 5.71 5.03 35.72
C SER A 410 5.18 4.49 34.38
N LEU A 411 4.06 3.77 34.39
CA LEU A 411 3.48 3.14 33.21
C LEU A 411 2.60 4.15 32.47
N ALA A 412 3.03 4.68 31.34
CA ALA A 412 2.23 5.63 30.57
C ALA A 412 1.17 4.96 29.69
N ASN A 413 1.50 3.82 29.06
CA ASN A 413 0.58 3.13 28.17
C ASN A 413 0.88 1.63 28.05
N ILE A 414 -0.16 0.82 27.84
CA ILE A 414 -0.05 -0.57 27.41
C ILE A 414 -0.42 -0.59 25.93
N VAL A 415 0.57 -0.80 25.07
CA VAL A 415 0.36 -0.81 23.62
C VAL A 415 -0.09 -2.18 23.17
N ARG A 416 0.63 -3.21 23.59
CA ARG A 416 0.32 -4.61 23.29
C ARG A 416 0.91 -5.54 24.34
N VAL A 417 0.16 -6.57 24.69
CA VAL A 417 0.64 -7.75 25.41
C VAL A 417 0.26 -8.95 24.57
N GLU A 418 1.23 -9.77 24.23
CA GLU A 418 0.98 -11.05 23.55
C GLU A 418 1.33 -12.18 24.51
N ARG A 419 0.57 -13.27 24.50
CA ARG A 419 0.77 -14.44 25.38
C ARG A 419 0.81 -15.71 24.56
N ASN A 420 1.89 -16.47 24.74
CA ASN A 420 1.99 -17.85 24.29
C ASN A 420 1.88 -18.78 25.52
N VAL A 421 0.92 -19.69 25.48
CA VAL A 421 0.54 -20.55 26.61
C VAL A 421 1.28 -21.89 26.55
N ASP A 422 2.00 -22.22 27.63
CA ASP A 422 2.52 -23.56 27.86
C ASP A 422 1.99 -24.08 29.21
N ALA A 423 1.00 -24.97 29.13
CA ALA A 423 0.33 -25.53 30.30
C ALA A 423 1.25 -26.31 31.24
N LYS A 424 2.45 -26.72 30.79
CA LYS A 424 3.41 -27.47 31.60
C LYS A 424 4.44 -26.55 32.25
N LEU A 425 4.96 -25.57 31.51
CA LEU A 425 6.12 -24.78 31.94
C LEU A 425 5.80 -23.33 32.28
N GLY A 426 4.64 -22.81 31.91
CA GLY A 426 4.22 -21.43 32.18
C GLY A 426 4.11 -20.59 30.91
N ASN A 427 3.76 -19.32 31.03
CA ASN A 427 3.40 -18.50 29.88
C ASN A 427 4.56 -17.59 29.45
N ARG A 428 4.82 -17.53 28.14
CA ARG A 428 5.70 -16.50 27.55
C ARG A 428 4.85 -15.30 27.17
N PHE A 429 5.33 -14.11 27.51
CA PHE A 429 4.71 -12.85 27.15
C PHE A 429 5.64 -12.03 26.26
N PHE A 430 5.08 -11.33 25.27
CA PHE A 430 5.72 -10.19 24.63
C PHE A 430 5.05 -8.92 25.14
N LEU A 431 5.82 -8.06 25.80
CA LEU A 431 5.31 -6.82 26.39
C LEU A 431 5.74 -5.63 25.56
N GLU A 432 4.75 -4.90 25.04
CA GLU A 432 4.92 -3.61 24.40
C GLU A 432 4.19 -2.52 25.20
N MET A 433 4.97 -1.68 25.85
CA MET A 433 4.47 -0.66 26.78
C MET A 433 5.25 0.63 26.63
N VAL A 434 4.67 1.72 27.13
CA VAL A 434 5.36 3.00 27.26
C VAL A 434 5.53 3.30 28.72
N LEU A 435 6.76 3.56 29.14
CA LEU A 435 7.09 4.01 30.48
C LEU A 435 7.52 5.48 30.44
N GLN A 436 7.19 6.24 31.46
CA GLN A 436 7.78 7.55 31.70
C GLN A 436 8.88 7.41 32.75
N ASN A 437 10.04 7.97 32.47
CA ASN A 437 11.05 8.21 33.50
C ASN A 437 10.65 9.46 34.29
N ASN A 438 10.35 9.30 35.57
CA ASN A 438 9.84 10.37 36.43
C ASN A 438 10.90 11.44 36.73
N ASN A 439 12.19 11.12 36.60
CA ASN A 439 13.28 12.07 36.85
C ASN A 439 13.51 12.98 35.63
N THR A 440 13.38 12.44 34.42
CA THR A 440 13.63 13.18 33.17
C THR A 440 12.36 13.62 32.45
N HIS A 441 11.21 13.09 32.86
CA HIS A 441 9.91 13.17 32.19
C HIS A 441 9.89 12.60 30.77
N LEU A 442 10.96 11.91 30.34
CA LEU A 442 11.04 11.29 29.02
C LEU A 442 10.26 9.97 28.96
N TYR A 443 9.65 9.71 27.81
CA TYR A 443 8.96 8.46 27.53
C TYR A 443 9.89 7.47 26.84
N HIS A 444 9.81 6.21 27.25
CA HIS A 444 10.57 5.10 26.72
C HIS A 444 9.65 3.96 26.32
N ARG A 445 9.91 3.36 25.16
CA ARG A 445 9.22 2.15 24.69
C ARG A 445 9.87 0.92 25.29
N VAL A 446 9.09 0.09 25.97
CA VAL A 446 9.47 -1.28 26.30
C VAL A 446 8.90 -2.18 25.21
N SER A 447 9.73 -3.06 24.67
CA SER A 447 9.33 -4.02 23.65
C SER A 447 10.21 -5.25 23.80
N GLY A 448 9.72 -6.31 24.43
CA GLY A 448 10.57 -7.46 24.76
C GLY A 448 9.82 -8.66 25.34
N TYR A 449 10.50 -9.80 25.33
CA TYR A 449 9.98 -11.07 25.84
C TYR A 449 10.22 -11.22 27.34
N PHE A 450 9.23 -11.78 28.01
CA PHE A 450 9.24 -12.15 29.42
C PHE A 450 8.61 -13.53 29.57
N PHE A 451 9.01 -14.25 30.61
CA PHE A 451 8.49 -15.57 30.91
C PHE A 451 8.03 -15.63 32.37
N LEU A 452 6.85 -16.19 32.58
CA LEU A 452 6.31 -16.48 33.89
C LEU A 452 6.22 -18.00 34.05
N PRO A 453 7.19 -18.64 34.73
CA PRO A 453 7.17 -20.08 34.92
C PRO A 453 5.93 -20.55 35.66
N GLN A 454 5.50 -21.78 35.38
CA GLN A 454 4.38 -22.41 36.06
C GLN A 454 4.61 -22.41 37.57
N ASN A 455 3.60 -21.98 38.34
CA ASN A 455 3.64 -21.85 39.80
C ASN A 455 4.70 -20.85 40.33
N SER A 456 5.28 -20.00 39.49
CA SER A 456 6.14 -18.89 39.90
C SER A 456 5.34 -17.60 40.04
N SER A 457 5.75 -16.72 40.96
CA SER A 457 5.27 -15.35 41.05
C SER A 457 6.23 -14.34 40.40
N VAL A 458 7.40 -14.80 39.96
CA VAL A 458 8.52 -13.99 39.47
C VAL A 458 8.58 -14.03 37.95
N LEU A 459 8.57 -12.85 37.34
CA LEU A 459 8.76 -12.65 35.91
C LEU A 459 10.26 -12.63 35.59
N CYS A 460 10.68 -13.29 34.52
CA CYS A 460 12.09 -13.37 34.11
C CYS A 460 12.27 -13.10 32.62
N ILE A 461 13.51 -12.82 32.21
CA ILE A 461 13.88 -12.69 30.80
C ILE A 461 14.24 -14.09 30.26
N PRO A 462 13.49 -14.63 29.28
CA PRO A 462 13.78 -15.94 28.70
C PRO A 462 15.08 -15.90 27.89
N GLU A 463 16.00 -16.80 28.22
CA GLU A 463 17.31 -16.90 27.57
C GLU A 463 17.19 -17.09 26.05
N GLY A 464 17.90 -16.24 25.30
CA GLY A 464 17.93 -16.28 23.83
C GLY A 464 16.72 -15.67 23.12
N MET A 465 15.68 -15.26 23.84
CA MET A 465 14.49 -14.60 23.27
C MET A 465 14.69 -13.08 23.13
N ILE A 466 15.70 -12.70 22.34
CA ILE A 466 16.06 -11.30 22.12
C ILE A 466 15.81 -10.97 20.65
N TRP A 467 14.83 -10.11 20.41
CA TRP A 467 14.56 -9.57 19.08
C TRP A 467 15.46 -8.35 18.80
N LYS A 468 15.72 -8.05 17.53
CA LYS A 468 16.60 -6.97 17.11
C LYS A 468 15.86 -5.99 16.19
N PRO A 469 15.70 -4.71 16.56
CA PRO A 469 14.87 -3.76 15.80
C PRO A 469 15.46 -3.33 14.47
N ARG A 470 16.77 -3.48 14.25
CA ARG A 470 17.47 -3.04 13.03
C ARG A 470 18.17 -4.18 12.29
N VAL A 471 17.55 -5.35 12.23
CA VAL A 471 18.03 -6.45 11.38
C VAL A 471 17.51 -6.27 9.95
N LEU A 472 18.38 -6.53 8.97
CA LEU A 472 18.02 -6.53 7.56
C LEU A 472 16.99 -7.63 7.28
N ILE A 473 15.87 -7.28 6.67
CA ILE A 473 14.88 -8.24 6.15
C ILE A 473 15.07 -8.36 4.65
N ASN A 474 15.32 -9.58 4.17
CA ASN A 474 15.34 -9.94 2.75
C ASN A 474 13.96 -10.49 2.38
N VAL A 475 13.16 -9.65 1.73
CA VAL A 475 11.82 -10.00 1.24
C VAL A 475 11.94 -10.74 -0.07
N ILE A 476 11.41 -11.97 -0.13
CA ILE A 476 11.54 -12.87 -1.29
C ILE A 476 10.21 -13.00 -2.01
N ILE A 477 10.27 -12.85 -3.34
CA ILE A 477 9.13 -12.92 -4.25
C ILE A 477 9.54 -13.70 -5.49
N ASN A 478 8.65 -14.55 -5.99
CA ASN A 478 8.83 -15.25 -7.27
C ASN A 478 7.64 -14.94 -8.19
N THR A 479 7.91 -14.79 -9.48
CA THR A 479 6.93 -14.22 -10.42
C THR A 479 7.04 -14.82 -11.81
N LYS A 480 5.89 -15.06 -12.47
CA LYS A 480 5.78 -15.46 -13.88
C LYS A 480 4.41 -15.09 -14.43
N ASN A 481 4.37 -14.32 -15.52
CA ASN A 481 3.17 -13.84 -16.19
C ASN A 481 2.22 -13.04 -15.27
N GLN A 482 2.76 -12.37 -14.23
CA GLN A 482 1.99 -11.69 -13.19
C GLN A 482 2.23 -10.17 -13.16
N GLY A 483 2.61 -9.55 -14.29
CA GLY A 483 2.92 -8.11 -14.37
C GLY A 483 1.99 -7.18 -13.55
N PRO A 484 0.66 -7.26 -13.69
CA PRO A 484 -0.27 -6.46 -12.89
C PRO A 484 -0.08 -6.59 -11.37
N TRP A 485 0.11 -7.82 -10.89
CA TRP A 485 0.29 -8.10 -9.47
C TRP A 485 1.70 -7.77 -8.97
N VAL A 486 2.72 -7.89 -9.83
CA VAL A 486 4.07 -7.41 -9.53
C VAL A 486 4.06 -5.90 -9.32
N GLU A 487 3.39 -5.13 -10.19
CA GLU A 487 3.24 -3.70 -9.97
C GLU A 487 2.50 -3.38 -8.67
N HIS A 488 1.34 -4.02 -8.45
CA HIS A 488 0.55 -3.82 -7.24
C HIS A 488 1.38 -4.08 -5.98
N TYR A 489 2.11 -5.20 -5.97
CA TYR A 489 3.00 -5.55 -4.88
C TYR A 489 4.08 -4.49 -4.66
N ILE A 490 4.80 -4.08 -5.72
CA ILE A 490 5.90 -3.10 -5.62
C ILE A 490 5.38 -1.75 -5.11
N ARG A 491 4.21 -1.32 -5.56
CA ARG A 491 3.55 -0.11 -5.04
C ARG A 491 3.16 -0.27 -3.57
N ASN A 492 2.65 -1.44 -3.18
CA ASN A 492 2.23 -1.72 -1.81
C ASN A 492 3.42 -1.75 -0.83
N ILE A 493 4.49 -2.46 -1.15
CA ILE A 493 5.70 -2.51 -0.30
C ILE A 493 6.45 -1.17 -0.32
N GLY A 494 6.49 -0.47 -1.45
CA GLY A 494 7.07 0.88 -1.54
C GLY A 494 6.30 1.91 -0.71
N ARG A 495 4.98 1.74 -0.56
CA ARG A 495 4.17 2.50 0.40
C ARG A 495 4.61 2.20 1.83
N VAL A 496 4.70 0.94 2.22
CA VAL A 496 5.12 0.54 3.58
C VAL A 496 6.48 1.13 3.92
N ILE A 497 7.51 0.91 3.08
CA ILE A 497 8.88 1.41 3.29
C ILE A 497 8.91 2.94 3.47
N ARG A 498 8.15 3.66 2.64
CA ARG A 498 8.10 5.12 2.69
C ARG A 498 7.37 5.63 3.93
N GLU A 499 6.29 4.98 4.35
CA GLU A 499 5.49 5.38 5.51
C GLU A 499 6.15 5.02 6.83
N THR A 500 6.98 3.97 6.87
CA THR A 500 7.70 3.54 8.09
C THR A 500 9.12 4.10 8.18
N HIS A 501 9.65 4.67 7.09
CA HIS A 501 11.05 5.08 6.98
C HIS A 501 12.05 3.95 7.27
N ASP A 502 11.67 2.70 6.97
CA ASP A 502 12.50 1.53 7.25
C ASP A 502 13.52 1.27 6.14
N GLU A 503 14.77 1.64 6.39
CA GLU A 503 15.90 1.45 5.47
C GLU A 503 16.47 0.02 5.50
N MET A 504 16.07 -0.82 6.47
CA MET A 504 16.60 -2.16 6.69
C MET A 504 15.80 -3.24 5.96
N ILE A 505 15.35 -2.92 4.75
CA ILE A 505 14.56 -3.80 3.87
C ILE A 505 15.28 -3.97 2.54
N ARG A 506 15.46 -5.23 2.11
CA ARG A 506 15.96 -5.60 0.79
C ARG A 506 14.94 -6.49 0.09
N ILE A 507 14.59 -6.20 -1.15
CA ILE A 507 13.64 -7.02 -1.92
C ILE A 507 14.41 -7.85 -2.95
N ILE A 508 14.23 -9.17 -2.94
CA ILE A 508 14.82 -10.10 -3.92
C ILE A 508 13.67 -10.73 -4.71
N ILE A 509 13.59 -10.41 -5.99
CA ILE A 509 12.58 -10.97 -6.90
C ILE A 509 13.24 -11.93 -7.88
N VAL A 510 12.67 -13.13 -8.00
CA VAL A 510 13.03 -14.09 -9.06
C VAL A 510 11.99 -13.99 -10.17
N ASP A 511 12.43 -13.51 -11.32
CA ASP A 511 11.59 -13.10 -12.45
C ASP A 511 11.70 -14.09 -13.62
N TYR A 512 10.60 -14.80 -13.90
CA TYR A 512 10.46 -15.70 -15.06
C TYR A 512 9.80 -15.01 -16.28
N GLY A 513 9.64 -13.68 -16.24
CA GLY A 513 8.97 -12.87 -17.25
C GLY A 513 7.54 -12.50 -16.85
N ASN A 514 7.17 -11.22 -17.00
CA ASN A 514 5.93 -10.66 -16.45
C ASN A 514 5.10 -9.82 -17.44
N ASN A 515 4.77 -10.39 -18.60
CA ASN A 515 3.91 -9.75 -19.62
C ASN A 515 4.41 -8.34 -20.05
N GLY A 516 5.74 -8.18 -20.15
CA GLY A 516 6.38 -6.91 -20.55
C GLY A 516 6.66 -5.93 -19.41
N LEU A 517 6.24 -6.23 -18.17
CA LEU A 517 6.65 -5.45 -16.99
C LEU A 517 8.08 -5.81 -16.58
N GLU A 518 8.89 -4.80 -16.32
CA GLU A 518 10.27 -4.92 -15.85
C GLU A 518 10.36 -4.53 -14.36
N PRO A 519 10.54 -5.47 -13.43
CA PRO A 519 10.55 -5.18 -11.98
C PRO A 519 11.55 -4.09 -11.58
N GLU A 520 12.74 -4.07 -12.19
CA GLU A 520 13.78 -3.05 -11.93
C GLU A 520 13.28 -1.61 -12.18
N LYS A 521 12.49 -1.41 -13.23
CA LYS A 521 11.93 -0.10 -13.56
C LYS A 521 10.83 0.27 -12.56
N GLU A 522 10.00 -0.68 -12.16
CA GLU A 522 8.95 -0.44 -11.16
C GLU A 522 9.51 -0.16 -9.77
N PHE A 523 10.55 -0.87 -9.32
CA PHE A 523 11.21 -0.56 -8.05
C PHE A 523 11.73 0.86 -8.00
N LYS A 524 12.48 1.28 -9.04
CA LYS A 524 13.02 2.65 -9.16
C LYS A 524 11.90 3.70 -9.17
N ARG A 525 10.79 3.43 -9.88
CA ARG A 525 9.61 4.32 -9.93
C ARG A 525 8.96 4.51 -8.57
N ASN A 526 8.99 3.49 -7.71
CA ASN A 526 8.40 3.52 -6.37
C ASN A 526 9.42 3.91 -5.28
N GLY A 527 10.59 4.42 -5.66
CA GLY A 527 11.62 4.88 -4.72
C GLY A 527 12.34 3.77 -3.94
N ILE A 528 12.20 2.51 -4.38
CA ILE A 528 12.86 1.37 -3.74
C ILE A 528 14.27 1.26 -4.33
N THR A 529 15.28 1.40 -3.48
CA THR A 529 16.70 1.42 -3.88
C THR A 529 17.43 0.13 -3.53
N ASN A 530 17.00 -0.59 -2.50
CA ASN A 530 17.63 -1.82 -2.04
C ASN A 530 16.87 -3.05 -2.57
N PHE A 531 17.21 -3.48 -3.77
CA PHE A 531 16.58 -4.65 -4.40
C PHE A 531 17.56 -5.46 -5.26
N GLU A 532 17.19 -6.70 -5.56
CA GLU A 532 17.87 -7.59 -6.49
C GLU A 532 16.83 -8.27 -7.38
N VAL A 533 17.09 -8.33 -8.68
CA VAL A 533 16.25 -9.01 -9.67
C VAL A 533 17.04 -10.16 -10.29
N ILE A 534 16.65 -11.39 -9.99
CA ILE A 534 17.26 -12.60 -10.51
C ILE A 534 16.40 -13.11 -11.67
N LYS A 535 16.89 -12.94 -12.90
CA LYS A 535 16.16 -13.41 -14.09
C LYS A 535 16.29 -14.93 -14.24
N GLN A 536 15.18 -15.58 -14.54
CA GLN A 536 15.09 -17.00 -14.82
C GLN A 536 14.30 -17.24 -16.11
N ASN A 537 14.63 -18.33 -16.80
CA ASN A 537 13.95 -18.74 -18.03
C ASN A 537 13.35 -20.13 -17.85
N GLY A 538 12.34 -20.45 -18.67
CA GLY A 538 11.75 -21.78 -18.73
C GLY A 538 10.56 -21.99 -17.81
N LYS A 539 10.36 -23.25 -17.38
CA LYS A 539 9.21 -23.64 -16.57
C LYS A 539 9.33 -23.06 -15.16
N PHE A 540 8.22 -22.55 -14.62
CA PHE A 540 8.22 -22.01 -13.28
C PHE A 540 8.45 -23.10 -12.23
N HIS A 541 9.41 -22.88 -11.33
CA HIS A 541 9.75 -23.80 -10.24
C HIS A 541 9.85 -23.04 -8.92
N LYS A 542 8.75 -22.99 -8.17
CA LYS A 542 8.60 -22.19 -6.94
C LYS A 542 9.72 -22.42 -5.92
N THR A 543 9.96 -23.68 -5.53
CA THR A 543 10.95 -24.01 -4.50
C THR A 543 12.37 -23.68 -4.95
N PHE A 544 12.72 -23.96 -6.20
CA PHE A 544 14.02 -23.57 -6.77
C PHE A 544 14.20 -22.04 -6.79
N ALA A 545 13.17 -21.30 -7.19
CA ALA A 545 13.21 -19.84 -7.21
C ALA A 545 13.44 -19.26 -5.81
N ILE A 546 12.78 -19.82 -4.78
CA ILE A 546 12.99 -19.40 -3.39
C ILE A 546 14.42 -19.72 -2.94
N GLU A 547 14.92 -20.94 -3.13
CA GLU A 547 16.31 -21.28 -2.76
C GLU A 547 17.32 -20.37 -3.47
N LEU A 548 17.12 -20.12 -4.76
CA LEU A 548 18.00 -19.24 -5.54
C LEU A 548 18.09 -17.82 -4.95
N ALA A 549 16.95 -17.27 -4.50
CA ALA A 549 16.92 -15.98 -3.82
C ALA A 549 17.58 -16.05 -2.44
N VAL A 550 17.31 -17.10 -1.66
CA VAL A 550 17.87 -17.28 -0.32
C VAL A 550 19.39 -17.48 -0.37
N ASP A 551 19.93 -18.13 -1.40
CA ASP A 551 21.37 -18.32 -1.61
C ASP A 551 22.10 -17.06 -2.06
N SER A 552 21.39 -16.07 -2.60
CA SER A 552 21.97 -14.76 -2.92
C SER A 552 22.27 -13.94 -1.64
N ILE A 553 21.60 -14.24 -0.52
CA ILE A 553 21.77 -13.55 0.76
C ILE A 553 23.15 -13.87 1.37
N LYS A 554 23.92 -12.83 1.67
CA LYS A 554 25.30 -12.96 2.20
C LYS A 554 25.40 -12.83 3.71
N ASP A 555 24.52 -12.05 4.33
CA ASP A 555 24.51 -11.90 5.79
C ASP A 555 23.74 -13.07 6.43
N PRO A 556 24.43 -14.01 7.12
CA PRO A 556 23.76 -15.12 7.77
C PRO A 556 22.85 -14.69 8.93
N ASN A 557 23.07 -13.50 9.49
CA ASN A 557 22.31 -12.95 10.62
C ASN A 557 21.18 -12.02 10.16
N SER A 558 20.83 -12.05 8.87
CA SER A 558 19.67 -11.35 8.33
C SER A 558 18.44 -12.26 8.27
N ILE A 559 17.25 -11.65 8.20
CA ILE A 559 15.98 -12.37 8.11
C ILE A 559 15.68 -12.68 6.64
N VAL A 560 15.26 -13.92 6.37
CA VAL A 560 14.58 -14.35 5.15
C VAL A 560 13.09 -14.16 5.39
N PHE A 561 12.39 -13.42 4.52
CA PHE A 561 10.94 -13.24 4.60
C PHE A 561 10.26 -13.57 3.27
N LEU A 562 9.60 -14.73 3.21
CA LEU A 562 8.81 -15.17 2.07
C LEU A 562 7.48 -14.42 2.03
N THR A 563 7.07 -13.99 0.84
CA THR A 563 5.80 -13.27 0.64
C THR A 563 5.06 -13.74 -0.62
N ASP A 564 3.79 -13.34 -0.74
CA ASP A 564 2.94 -13.55 -1.92
C ASP A 564 2.71 -12.23 -2.67
N LEU A 565 2.44 -12.29 -3.98
CA LEU A 565 2.15 -11.12 -4.82
C LEU A 565 0.81 -10.46 -4.51
N HIS A 566 -0.19 -11.23 -4.09
CA HIS A 566 -1.60 -10.82 -4.04
C HIS A 566 -1.98 -10.19 -2.69
N LEU A 567 -1.07 -9.43 -2.09
CA LEU A 567 -1.19 -8.96 -0.71
C LEU A 567 -1.53 -7.47 -0.62
N HIS A 568 -2.19 -7.10 0.48
CA HIS A 568 -2.16 -5.75 1.04
C HIS A 568 -1.43 -5.83 2.38
N MET A 569 -0.22 -5.30 2.47
CA MET A 569 0.61 -5.32 3.68
C MET A 569 0.27 -4.15 4.60
N PRO A 570 0.12 -4.38 5.92
CA PRO A 570 -0.01 -3.30 6.90
C PRO A 570 1.36 -2.64 7.14
N ASN A 571 1.36 -1.45 7.73
CA ASN A 571 2.59 -0.68 7.94
C ASN A 571 3.51 -1.30 9.00
N ASP A 572 2.95 -2.03 9.95
CA ASP A 572 3.69 -2.70 11.03
C ASP A 572 4.26 -4.08 10.63
N ILE A 573 4.12 -4.50 9.36
CA ILE A 573 4.53 -5.84 8.91
C ILE A 573 6.00 -6.16 9.22
N PHE A 574 6.91 -5.21 8.98
CA PHE A 574 8.35 -5.44 9.19
C PHE A 574 8.73 -5.41 10.66
N ASP A 575 8.11 -4.54 11.45
CA ASP A 575 8.27 -4.52 12.90
C ASP A 575 7.77 -5.85 13.50
N SER A 576 6.59 -6.33 13.05
CA SER A 576 6.07 -7.64 13.44
C SER A 576 7.01 -8.77 13.06
N VAL A 577 7.56 -8.78 11.85
CA VAL A 577 8.55 -9.79 11.42
C VAL A 577 9.78 -9.79 12.33
N ARG A 578 10.34 -8.63 12.69
CA ARG A 578 11.54 -8.57 13.55
C ARG A 578 11.24 -9.00 14.98
N LYS A 579 10.09 -8.61 15.53
CA LYS A 579 9.68 -9.01 16.88
C LYS A 579 9.52 -10.52 16.99
N HIS A 580 8.91 -11.15 15.99
CA HIS A 580 8.54 -12.57 16.04
C HIS A 580 9.54 -13.52 15.40
N THR A 581 10.64 -13.04 14.83
CA THR A 581 11.70 -13.88 14.29
C THR A 581 12.91 -13.80 15.20
N ILE A 582 13.27 -14.90 15.86
CA ILE A 582 14.37 -14.98 16.83
C ILE A 582 15.36 -16.05 16.41
N GLN A 583 16.60 -15.63 16.20
CA GLN A 583 17.66 -16.47 15.66
C GLN A 583 17.91 -17.71 16.55
N GLY A 584 17.85 -18.89 15.96
CA GLY A 584 18.05 -20.18 16.63
C GLY A 584 16.92 -20.59 17.58
N LYS A 585 15.79 -19.86 17.60
CA LYS A 585 14.69 -20.10 18.54
C LYS A 585 13.31 -20.13 17.88
N MET A 586 12.99 -19.12 17.05
CA MET A 586 11.62 -18.88 16.61
C MET A 586 11.55 -18.34 15.19
N CYS A 587 10.82 -19.04 14.35
CA CYS A 587 10.33 -18.58 13.06
C CYS A 587 8.95 -17.94 13.22
N TYR A 588 8.53 -17.17 12.23
CA TYR A 588 7.24 -16.48 12.27
C TYR A 588 6.47 -16.61 10.97
N THR A 589 5.18 -16.93 11.08
CA THR A 589 4.21 -16.82 9.99
C THR A 589 3.10 -15.85 10.41
N PRO A 590 3.07 -14.63 9.84
CA PRO A 590 1.92 -13.76 9.97
C PRO A 590 0.72 -14.38 9.24
N VAL A 591 -0.44 -14.40 9.88
CA VAL A 591 -1.66 -14.97 9.30
C VAL A 591 -2.43 -13.89 8.57
N VAL A 592 -2.62 -14.11 7.26
CA VAL A 592 -3.35 -13.22 6.36
C VAL A 592 -4.86 -13.46 6.42
N PHE A 593 -5.65 -12.41 6.23
CA PHE A 593 -7.08 -12.52 5.99
C PHE A 593 -7.32 -12.69 4.48
N ARG A 594 -7.78 -13.87 4.05
CA ARG A 594 -8.15 -14.14 2.67
C ARG A 594 -9.50 -13.52 2.35
N LEU A 595 -9.49 -12.55 1.44
CA LEU A 595 -10.68 -11.91 0.92
C LEU A 595 -11.45 -12.90 0.04
N LYS A 596 -12.77 -13.03 0.27
CA LYS A 596 -13.66 -13.75 -0.65
C LYS A 596 -13.75 -13.01 -1.99
N HIS A 597 -14.21 -13.70 -3.02
CA HIS A 597 -14.59 -13.06 -4.28
C HIS A 597 -15.51 -11.86 -3.99
N CYS A 598 -15.32 -10.73 -4.69
CA CYS A 598 -15.96 -9.43 -4.47
C CYS A 598 -15.52 -8.63 -3.23
N SER A 599 -14.87 -9.25 -2.25
CA SER A 599 -14.51 -8.57 -1.01
C SER A 599 -13.36 -7.57 -1.20
N ARG A 600 -13.28 -6.56 -0.34
CA ARG A 600 -12.23 -5.53 -0.31
C ARG A 600 -11.71 -5.34 1.10
N PRO A 601 -10.52 -4.74 1.27
CA PRO A 601 -10.04 -4.29 2.58
C PRO A 601 -11.12 -3.50 3.33
N GLU A 602 -11.16 -3.63 4.65
CA GLU A 602 -12.19 -2.99 5.47
C GLU A 602 -11.97 -1.47 5.56
N THR A 603 -13.06 -0.71 5.39
CA THR A 603 -13.09 0.76 5.55
C THR A 603 -14.10 1.14 6.62
N GLU A 604 -14.15 2.43 6.98
CA GLU A 604 -15.18 2.96 7.89
C GLU A 604 -16.61 2.71 7.39
N GLN A 605 -16.80 2.51 6.08
CA GLN A 605 -18.12 2.35 5.45
C GLN A 605 -18.32 0.99 4.76
N THR A 606 -17.33 0.10 4.80
CA THR A 606 -17.42 -1.24 4.19
C THR A 606 -16.91 -2.31 5.14
N SER A 607 -17.73 -3.36 5.30
CA SER A 607 -17.34 -4.54 6.05
C SER A 607 -16.68 -5.56 5.14
N VAL A 608 -15.59 -6.15 5.62
CA VAL A 608 -14.87 -7.20 4.91
C VAL A 608 -15.55 -8.56 5.04
N THR A 609 -15.49 -9.37 3.99
CA THR A 609 -15.85 -10.80 4.02
C THR A 609 -14.68 -11.69 3.61
N GLY A 610 -14.48 -12.80 4.31
CA GLY A 610 -13.32 -13.65 4.10
C GLY A 610 -13.15 -14.70 5.17
N PHE A 611 -11.90 -15.10 5.41
CA PHE A 611 -11.47 -15.99 6.49
C PHE A 611 -9.97 -15.79 6.76
N TRP A 612 -9.54 -16.08 7.97
CA TRP A 612 -8.13 -16.19 8.34
C TRP A 612 -7.53 -17.47 7.77
N ASP A 613 -6.44 -17.36 7.03
CA ASP A 613 -5.81 -18.52 6.40
C ASP A 613 -4.83 -19.22 7.36
N SER A 614 -5.40 -19.84 8.41
CA SER A 614 -4.68 -20.42 9.54
C SER A 614 -3.68 -21.52 9.14
N TYR A 615 -3.87 -22.13 7.97
CA TYR A 615 -3.07 -23.25 7.48
C TYR A 615 -2.12 -22.92 6.33
N ALA A 616 -2.01 -21.65 5.93
CA ALA A 616 -0.99 -21.23 4.97
C ALA A 616 0.32 -20.88 5.64
N PHE A 617 1.41 -21.30 5.02
CA PHE A 617 2.79 -21.04 5.44
C PHE A 617 3.63 -20.43 4.31
N GLY A 618 2.98 -19.96 3.24
CA GLY A 618 3.65 -19.27 2.13
C GLY A 618 4.16 -17.87 2.48
N VAL A 619 3.64 -17.25 3.55
CA VAL A 619 4.21 -16.05 4.16
C VAL A 619 4.91 -16.46 5.44
N PHE A 620 6.24 -16.33 5.48
CA PHE A 620 7.07 -16.97 6.49
C PHE A 620 8.39 -16.24 6.66
N SER A 621 8.87 -16.13 7.90
CA SER A 621 10.16 -15.52 8.25
C SER A 621 11.00 -16.38 9.17
N THR A 622 12.30 -16.36 8.92
CA THR A 622 13.33 -17.04 9.71
C THR A 622 14.68 -16.36 9.51
N TYR A 623 15.67 -16.58 10.38
CA TYR A 623 17.03 -16.14 10.10
C TYR A 623 17.67 -16.99 9.01
N LYS A 624 18.57 -16.41 8.21
CA LYS A 624 19.31 -17.15 7.18
C LYS A 624 20.14 -18.30 7.78
N THR A 625 20.71 -18.15 8.98
CA THR A 625 21.34 -19.28 9.71
C THR A 625 20.37 -20.44 9.93
N ASP A 626 19.13 -20.12 10.31
CA ASP A 626 18.14 -21.12 10.69
C ASP A 626 17.57 -21.80 9.44
N TRP A 627 17.36 -21.04 8.35
CA TRP A 627 17.05 -21.57 7.02
C TRP A 627 18.02 -22.67 6.60
N ASN A 628 19.32 -22.38 6.74
CA ASN A 628 20.37 -23.34 6.41
C ASN A 628 20.37 -24.53 7.38
N TYR A 629 20.07 -24.31 8.66
CA TYR A 629 20.05 -25.34 9.69
C TYR A 629 18.96 -26.39 9.48
N PHE A 630 17.76 -25.98 9.05
CA PHE A 630 16.69 -26.93 8.70
C PHE A 630 16.78 -27.43 7.24
N GLY A 631 17.63 -26.83 6.41
CA GLY A 631 17.95 -27.29 5.05
C GLY A 631 17.07 -26.70 3.94
N GLY A 632 16.51 -25.49 4.14
CA GLY A 632 15.72 -24.77 3.13
C GLY A 632 14.45 -25.50 2.68
N LEU A 633 14.03 -25.31 1.44
CA LEU A 633 12.92 -26.02 0.79
C LEU A 633 13.42 -27.26 0.04
N ASN A 634 12.60 -28.29 -0.01
CA ASN A 634 12.91 -29.52 -0.74
C ASN A 634 12.71 -29.35 -2.26
N VAL A 635 13.71 -28.79 -2.94
CA VAL A 635 13.65 -28.47 -4.38
C VAL A 635 13.35 -29.71 -5.23
N THR A 636 13.97 -30.84 -4.91
CA THR A 636 13.83 -32.09 -5.66
C THR A 636 12.42 -32.69 -5.52
N ALA A 637 11.88 -32.77 -4.30
CA ALA A 637 10.57 -33.40 -4.06
C ALA A 637 9.40 -32.61 -4.68
N PHE A 638 9.54 -31.28 -4.77
CA PHE A 638 8.53 -30.34 -5.26
C PHE A 638 8.84 -29.78 -6.64
N GLN A 639 9.74 -30.41 -7.40
CA GLN A 639 9.98 -30.04 -8.79
C GLN A 639 8.67 -30.13 -9.58
N ASN A 640 8.28 -29.02 -10.20
CA ASN A 640 7.04 -28.88 -10.99
C ASN A 640 5.72 -29.16 -10.22
N LYS A 641 5.74 -29.21 -8.89
CA LYS A 641 4.54 -29.39 -8.05
C LYS A 641 4.14 -28.09 -7.39
N TRP A 642 2.85 -27.98 -7.08
CA TRP A 642 2.31 -26.88 -6.29
C TRP A 642 1.64 -27.40 -5.03
N GLY A 643 2.02 -26.85 -3.88
CA GLY A 643 1.43 -27.19 -2.59
C GLY A 643 2.16 -28.32 -1.86
N GLY A 644 2.13 -28.24 -0.54
CA GLY A 644 2.76 -29.19 0.37
C GLY A 644 4.21 -28.85 0.71
N GLU A 645 4.90 -28.02 -0.08
CA GLU A 645 6.30 -27.66 0.18
C GLU A 645 6.48 -26.90 1.48
N ASP A 646 5.50 -26.07 1.82
CA ASP A 646 5.47 -25.26 3.04
C ASP A 646 5.15 -26.12 4.26
N TRP A 647 4.21 -27.06 4.14
CA TRP A 647 3.90 -28.03 5.19
C TRP A 647 5.07 -28.99 5.45
N GLU A 648 5.79 -29.41 4.42
CA GLU A 648 7.01 -30.24 4.57
C GLU A 648 8.15 -29.45 5.24
N MET A 649 8.30 -28.16 4.91
CA MET A 649 9.26 -27.28 5.58
C MET A 649 8.93 -27.12 7.07
N VAL A 650 7.65 -26.91 7.41
CA VAL A 650 7.18 -26.79 8.80
C VAL A 650 7.54 -28.03 9.61
N ASP A 651 7.33 -29.23 9.06
CA ASP A 651 7.71 -30.49 9.72
C ASP A 651 9.20 -30.49 10.11
N ARG A 652 10.08 -30.03 9.20
CA ARG A 652 11.54 -30.00 9.44
C ARG A 652 11.94 -28.93 10.44
N ILE A 653 11.32 -27.75 10.41
CA ILE A 653 11.56 -26.68 11.37
C ILE A 653 11.26 -27.16 12.79
N LEU A 654 10.07 -27.74 13.00
CA LEU A 654 9.65 -28.21 14.33
C LEU A 654 10.50 -29.38 14.82
N LYS A 655 10.94 -30.29 13.93
CA LYS A 655 11.89 -31.37 14.27
C LYS A 655 13.28 -30.87 14.65
N LYS A 656 13.61 -29.62 14.31
CA LYS A 656 14.82 -28.92 14.75
C LYS A 656 14.62 -28.14 16.05
N GLU A 657 13.47 -28.32 16.71
CA GLU A 657 13.08 -27.65 17.96
C GLU A 657 13.00 -26.11 17.81
N LEU A 658 12.79 -25.61 16.60
CA LEU A 658 12.49 -24.21 16.35
C LEU A 658 10.99 -23.99 16.44
N GLU A 659 10.57 -22.94 17.14
CA GLU A 659 9.17 -22.53 17.22
C GLU A 659 8.69 -21.94 15.89
N ILE A 660 7.39 -22.06 15.61
CA ILE A 660 6.72 -21.27 14.58
C ILE A 660 5.58 -20.52 15.24
N GLU A 661 5.80 -19.23 15.41
CA GLU A 661 4.84 -18.30 15.98
C GLU A 661 3.85 -17.85 14.89
N ARG A 662 2.58 -17.77 15.25
CA ARG A 662 1.49 -17.36 14.37
C ARG A 662 0.68 -16.25 15.02
N LEU A 663 0.49 -15.17 14.28
CA LEU A 663 -0.30 -14.04 14.72
C LEU A 663 -1.16 -13.54 13.55
N ARG A 664 -2.47 -13.40 13.74
CA ARG A 664 -3.34 -12.77 12.74
C ARG A 664 -3.03 -11.29 12.73
N LEU A 665 -2.62 -10.77 11.58
CA LEU A 665 -2.26 -9.35 11.50
C LEU A 665 -3.47 -8.51 11.04
N PRO A 666 -3.83 -7.47 11.80
CA PRO A 666 -4.84 -6.51 11.37
C PRO A 666 -4.50 -5.92 10.01
N HIS A 667 -5.51 -5.74 9.17
CA HIS A 667 -5.38 -5.20 7.81
C HIS A 667 -4.40 -5.93 6.87
N PHE A 668 -3.93 -7.13 7.22
CA PHE A 668 -3.13 -7.93 6.33
C PHE A 668 -4.01 -8.80 5.44
N TYR A 669 -4.27 -8.35 4.21
CA TYR A 669 -5.20 -9.02 3.31
C TYR A 669 -4.49 -9.77 2.20
N HIS A 670 -5.05 -10.91 1.82
CA HIS A 670 -4.76 -11.57 0.57
C HIS A 670 -5.97 -11.40 -0.35
N PHE A 671 -5.77 -10.74 -1.49
CA PHE A 671 -6.82 -10.51 -2.48
C PHE A 671 -7.27 -11.82 -3.12
N PHE A 672 -8.55 -11.90 -3.44
CA PHE A 672 -9.04 -12.96 -4.31
C PHE A 672 -8.44 -12.80 -5.70
N HIS A 673 -7.92 -13.88 -6.26
CA HIS A 673 -7.51 -13.96 -7.66
C HIS A 673 -7.80 -15.35 -8.21
N ASP A 674 -8.02 -15.42 -9.52
CA ASP A 674 -8.13 -16.68 -10.26
C ASP A 674 -6.73 -17.29 -10.44
N LYS A 675 -6.66 -18.62 -10.57
CA LYS A 675 -5.44 -19.36 -10.88
C LYS A 675 -5.23 -19.54 -12.39
N ASN A 676 -6.19 -19.14 -13.23
CA ASN A 676 -6.08 -19.23 -14.67
C ASN A 676 -4.84 -18.49 -15.20
N ASN A 677 -4.08 -19.15 -16.08
CA ASN A 677 -2.80 -18.68 -16.64
C ASN A 677 -1.71 -18.39 -15.59
N MET A 678 -1.91 -18.77 -14.33
CA MET A 678 -0.89 -18.71 -13.31
C MET A 678 -0.06 -20.00 -13.37
N TRP A 679 1.22 -19.84 -13.69
CA TRP A 679 2.20 -20.93 -13.76
C TRP A 679 1.85 -21.92 -14.88
N ASP A 680 2.84 -22.57 -15.48
CA ASP A 680 2.61 -23.40 -16.67
C ASP A 680 1.64 -24.55 -16.32
N ASN A 681 0.35 -24.39 -16.66
CA ASN A 681 -0.77 -25.30 -16.36
C ASN A 681 -0.45 -26.26 -15.22
N ALA A 682 -0.58 -25.81 -13.96
CA ALA A 682 -0.42 -26.69 -12.81
C ALA A 682 -1.36 -27.88 -12.97
N VAL A 683 -0.79 -29.05 -13.25
CA VAL A 683 -1.49 -30.33 -13.41
C VAL A 683 -2.04 -30.79 -12.08
#